data_AF-A0A540WKQ8-F1
#
_entry.id   AF-A0A540WKQ8-F1
#
_cell.length_a   1.000
_cell.length_b   1.000
_cell.length_c   1.000
_cell.angle_alpha   90.00
_cell.angle_beta   90.00
_cell.angle_gamma   90.00
#
_symmetry.space_group_name_H-M   'P 1'
#
loop_
_entity.id
_entity.type
_entity.pdbx_description
1 polymer ?
#
loop_
_entity_poly.entity_id
_entity_poly.type
_entity_poly.pdbx_seq_one_letter_code
_entity_poly.pdbx_strand_id
1 'polypeptide(L)'
;MSSLRMSPRGFACLAVFLCIAAVTPAWADSRPAFLAPGLSFETLVGAVTMGPASDHQFDGAVAWNGTHHLVVWTDYRHGGSSGRIYAARVSPTGEVLDPVGVLISPIADKSTTPHVLFEGTNFFVVWHATRPGEAGDLILGAHVTSDGQLVEPAPRRLASAAPGSVYGKPTVAFSGSQYLVTWSEYAPDLGPMLRGTRLSSSGAVLDIMGLELGEGREPTVSWGGTHFLVVSTRGNLVQGTRVSVEGTSLGSFVISPPNAIFPVLPVVAFDGQNHLVVWEDQITPLDFNRDILGARVSPEGIVLGTFIIHTNFAHQSMASVAFNGTHFLVAWHDMRYVDGVRYGGIHGARITTSGGVLDPNGRVLVANRRNFTASPSGMASTGTEFFITWYGGKGEDKEDIRATRVSNTGTVLAESLLVSTSTNRQEEPAVASDGTRTLLVWMEQRPFPQGTDLYGTLLSVEGVELTPGGFVISQTAGDQGEPAVAFDGTNYLVVWRDTRTGIETPRLHGRRISASGVPLRREFPIHAHRSFLDAPRLACGGGDCFAVWDEPPVSSGFGDIARGARVSPTDVVLDPLGIDLGGGAPESYPAVSFDGTNFLVVWEVHPSGSGVLRRLEAVRVSRAGTVLAPGRILVRQSELTPEKPSIAFDGTNHVIAWTEGGNVRALRVDTEGMVVDPEPWLLSSPGQEVPFWGQAQVASTGTSTLVYWLSPAPGDSTANLLLGARIDSASGTVDPPVELGSLALEYQLPSATSVGASRFLLAYQRFVGPPYAALRVHARMVDYDAAPLAVAPARGPSGGSNAKMCIPHPSAPEVAIEYPAQDVADDDLVNIVTDTPPADIQGEEGYVYVTSGLEDEHGRPGMWFPKSEQIDPMAFDRSEVLTEDTSVELILESLAADKDTLKYSLVELPRHGRLSGTTPNLVYTPHPDFHGEDHLTFRVSDGVTESTSAQVLLSVKPVNDAPVAMSREVTVSAEGPVELELEGRDVDGDIITFELSEGPSQGELTGTLPHVVYRPRAGASREDSFTFAVSDEEHTTFATVTLHITPVNHAPIASNARLTMKAGERRAVVLDARDADQDALTYSVSARPASGELSGEAPSMTYEAAPDFEGEVSLVFTVTDAAGLASTGTVRIQVEKSAAYSIDSEPRLGALGCGAAPGSVTPLLLALVALCLLARRQPRVRCSKVIVSRPSQSMRA
;
A
#
# COMPACT_ATOMS: atom_id res chain seq x y z
N MET A 1 1.96 61.12 13.23
CA MET A 1 0.56 61.59 13.15
C MET A 1 0.51 62.67 12.06
N SER A 2 -0.36 62.62 11.06
CA SER A 2 -1.41 61.61 10.79
C SER A 2 -1.09 60.89 9.48
N SER A 3 -1.02 59.55 9.55
CA SER A 3 -0.06 58.77 8.75
C SER A 3 -0.45 57.28 8.74
N LEU A 4 -0.18 56.48 7.69
CA LEU A 4 0.50 56.80 6.44
C LEU A 4 -0.11 56.02 5.26
N ARG A 5 0.00 56.60 4.05
CA ARG A 5 -0.12 55.90 2.77
C ARG A 5 1.01 54.88 2.60
N MET A 6 0.75 53.86 1.77
CA MET A 6 1.60 53.29 0.70
C MET A 6 3.10 53.01 0.95
N SER A 7 3.55 51.88 0.40
CA SER A 7 4.94 51.58 0.04
C SER A 7 5.50 52.60 -1.00
N PRO A 8 6.80 52.59 -1.38
CA PRO A 8 7.29 51.58 -2.33
C PRO A 8 8.84 51.30 -2.38
N ARG A 9 9.21 50.31 -3.22
CA ARG A 9 10.56 50.00 -3.81
C ARG A 9 11.64 49.51 -2.84
N GLY A 10 12.56 48.63 -3.25
CA GLY A 10 12.73 47.86 -4.50
C GLY A 10 13.74 46.72 -4.24
N PHE A 11 14.01 45.74 -5.12
CA PHE A 11 13.77 45.54 -6.56
C PHE A 11 13.46 44.03 -6.82
N ALA A 12 13.29 43.46 -8.03
CA ALA A 12 13.62 43.91 -9.38
C ALA A 12 12.59 43.54 -10.49
N CYS A 13 12.64 42.30 -11.00
CA CYS A 13 12.25 41.85 -12.35
C CYS A 13 11.84 40.35 -12.30
N LEU A 14 11.17 39.70 -13.27
CA LEU A 14 10.54 40.01 -14.59
C LEU A 14 9.34 39.01 -14.71
N ALA A 15 8.43 38.96 -15.72
CA ALA A 15 8.37 39.66 -17.00
C ALA A 15 6.97 40.18 -17.40
N VAL A 16 6.56 39.99 -18.67
CA VAL A 16 6.11 41.12 -19.50
C VAL A 16 4.87 40.87 -20.38
N PHE A 17 3.79 41.62 -20.07
CA PHE A 17 2.77 42.21 -20.98
C PHE A 17 1.88 41.25 -21.85
N LEU A 18 0.76 41.66 -22.48
CA LEU A 18 -0.33 42.62 -22.16
C LEU A 18 -1.46 42.56 -23.24
N CYS A 19 -2.74 42.52 -22.84
CA CYS A 19 -3.95 43.06 -23.52
C CYS A 19 -4.42 42.69 -24.97
N ILE A 20 -5.77 42.66 -25.10
CA ILE A 20 -6.63 43.10 -26.23
C ILE A 20 -7.11 42.10 -27.33
N ALA A 21 -8.45 41.98 -27.39
CA ALA A 21 -9.40 41.78 -28.50
C ALA A 21 -9.30 40.63 -29.55
N ALA A 22 -10.28 39.72 -29.44
CA ALA A 22 -11.29 39.35 -30.45
C ALA A 22 -10.94 39.17 -31.94
N VAL A 23 -11.20 37.95 -32.46
CA VAL A 23 -11.65 37.71 -33.85
C VAL A 23 -12.74 36.62 -33.87
N THR A 24 -13.83 36.90 -34.60
CA THR A 24 -14.80 35.95 -35.19
C THR A 24 -15.35 36.61 -36.47
N PRO A 25 -16.03 35.92 -37.40
CA PRO A 25 -16.01 34.49 -37.75
C PRO A 25 -15.60 34.29 -39.24
N ALA A 26 -15.70 33.06 -39.77
CA ALA A 26 -15.81 32.82 -41.22
C ALA A 26 -16.73 31.63 -41.52
N TRP A 27 -17.68 31.81 -42.44
CA TRP A 27 -18.56 30.76 -43.01
C TRP A 27 -18.12 30.43 -44.44
N ALA A 28 -18.32 29.18 -44.88
CA ALA A 28 -18.73 28.85 -46.25
C ALA A 28 -19.30 27.41 -46.33
N ASP A 29 -20.25 27.25 -47.26
CA ASP A 29 -21.08 26.09 -47.63
C ASP A 29 -20.34 24.73 -47.86
N SER A 30 -21.00 23.56 -47.98
CA SER A 30 -22.36 23.29 -48.50
C SER A 30 -23.06 22.00 -48.01
N ARG A 31 -24.41 22.01 -48.05
CA ARG A 31 -25.37 20.88 -47.91
C ARG A 31 -25.87 20.40 -49.30
N PRO A 32 -26.82 19.44 -49.47
CA PRO A 32 -27.07 18.13 -48.81
C PRO A 32 -27.47 16.96 -49.78
N ALA A 33 -27.53 15.71 -49.28
CA ALA A 33 -28.45 14.62 -49.70
C ALA A 33 -28.53 13.57 -48.54
N PHE A 34 -29.66 13.09 -48.00
CA PHE A 34 -30.79 12.30 -48.54
C PHE A 34 -30.36 10.91 -49.07
N LEU A 35 -30.89 9.74 -48.65
CA LEU A 35 -31.88 9.28 -47.63
C LEU A 35 -31.45 7.84 -47.21
N ALA A 36 -31.93 7.14 -46.16
CA ALA A 36 -33.29 7.04 -45.60
C ALA A 36 -33.29 6.67 -44.09
N PRO A 37 -34.42 6.83 -43.36
CA PRO A 37 -34.50 6.59 -41.91
C PRO A 37 -34.99 5.18 -41.52
N GLY A 38 -34.69 4.77 -40.28
CA GLY A 38 -35.11 3.49 -39.69
C GLY A 38 -34.94 3.43 -38.17
N LEU A 39 -35.25 4.52 -37.46
CA LEU A 39 -35.14 4.60 -35.99
C LEU A 39 -36.48 4.27 -35.31
N SER A 40 -36.44 3.34 -34.35
CA SER A 40 -37.38 3.28 -33.22
C SER A 40 -36.62 3.62 -31.94
N PHE A 41 -37.27 4.33 -31.02
CA PHE A 41 -36.64 4.84 -29.80
C PHE A 41 -36.31 3.74 -28.79
N GLU A 42 -35.02 3.49 -28.58
CA GLU A 42 -34.45 3.21 -27.25
C GLU A 42 -33.08 3.90 -27.16
N THR A 43 -33.03 5.10 -26.55
CA THR A 43 -31.76 5.71 -26.17
C THR A 43 -31.49 5.28 -24.73
N LEU A 44 -30.45 4.46 -24.51
CA LEU A 44 -30.13 3.95 -23.18
C LEU A 44 -29.76 5.08 -22.20
N VAL A 45 -30.68 5.38 -21.29
CA VAL A 45 -30.39 6.06 -20.01
C VAL A 45 -30.74 5.07 -18.90
N GLY A 46 -29.84 4.10 -18.72
CA GLY A 46 -30.05 2.94 -17.84
C GLY A 46 -29.99 3.31 -16.36
N ALA A 47 -30.73 2.57 -15.53
CA ALA A 47 -30.77 2.80 -14.09
C ALA A 47 -29.40 2.52 -13.42
N VAL A 48 -28.81 3.55 -12.81
CA VAL A 48 -27.49 3.48 -12.17
C VAL A 48 -27.59 2.65 -10.88
N THR A 49 -26.58 1.82 -10.59
CA THR A 49 -26.50 1.06 -9.31
C THR A 49 -25.88 1.97 -8.26
N MET A 50 -26.54 2.19 -7.13
CA MET A 50 -26.11 3.16 -6.13
C MET A 50 -25.56 2.46 -4.89
N GLY A 51 -24.78 3.21 -4.11
CA GLY A 51 -24.20 2.73 -2.86
C GLY A 51 -23.24 1.55 -3.04
N PRO A 52 -22.83 0.91 -1.93
CA PRO A 52 -21.60 0.13 -1.96
C PRO A 52 -21.82 -1.39 -2.11
N ALA A 53 -20.76 -2.12 -2.48
CA ALA A 53 -20.71 -3.54 -2.90
C ALA A 53 -21.42 -4.57 -1.98
N SER A 54 -21.64 -5.77 -2.52
CA SER A 54 -22.35 -6.91 -1.89
C SER A 54 -21.65 -8.26 -2.06
N ASP A 55 -20.89 -8.43 -3.14
CA ASP A 55 -20.37 -9.70 -3.65
C ASP A 55 -18.83 -9.72 -3.60
N HIS A 56 -18.24 -10.88 -3.91
CA HIS A 56 -16.80 -11.12 -3.84
C HIS A 56 -15.98 -10.11 -4.66
N GLN A 57 -14.81 -9.76 -4.13
CA GLN A 57 -13.83 -8.87 -4.75
C GLN A 57 -12.50 -9.61 -4.89
N PHE A 58 -11.94 -9.62 -6.11
CA PHE A 58 -10.76 -10.40 -6.48
C PHE A 58 -9.72 -9.54 -7.22
N ASP A 59 -8.56 -10.14 -7.52
CA ASP A 59 -7.56 -9.58 -8.44
C ASP A 59 -7.06 -8.16 -8.10
N GLY A 60 -6.98 -7.81 -6.82
CA GLY A 60 -6.49 -6.50 -6.39
C GLY A 60 -5.09 -6.19 -6.92
N ALA A 61 -4.89 -5.06 -7.60
CA ALA A 61 -3.59 -4.55 -8.01
C ALA A 61 -3.40 -3.11 -7.51
N VAL A 62 -2.16 -2.65 -7.30
CA VAL A 62 -1.90 -1.35 -6.69
C VAL A 62 -0.70 -0.64 -7.30
N ALA A 63 -0.82 0.68 -7.51
CA ALA A 63 0.26 1.57 -7.94
C ALA A 63 0.35 2.80 -7.02
N TRP A 64 1.51 3.45 -6.97
CA TRP A 64 1.80 4.64 -6.15
C TRP A 64 2.23 5.81 -7.03
N ASN A 65 1.74 7.03 -6.73
CA ASN A 65 2.00 8.23 -7.53
C ASN A 65 2.83 9.33 -6.83
N GLY A 66 3.44 9.02 -5.69
CA GLY A 66 4.13 10.02 -4.86
C GLY A 66 3.23 10.77 -3.87
N THR A 67 1.90 10.63 -3.94
CA THR A 67 0.96 11.27 -3.00
C THR A 67 -0.08 10.32 -2.41
N HIS A 68 -0.53 9.32 -3.17
CA HIS A 68 -1.45 8.27 -2.74
C HIS A 68 -1.28 7.01 -3.60
N HIS A 69 -1.80 5.90 -3.10
CA HIS A 69 -1.94 4.66 -3.86
C HIS A 69 -3.24 4.70 -4.66
N LEU A 70 -3.29 4.09 -5.85
CA LEU A 70 -4.53 3.65 -6.48
C LEU A 70 -4.57 2.13 -6.42
N VAL A 71 -5.57 1.59 -5.72
CA VAL A 71 -5.87 0.15 -5.71
C VAL A 71 -6.98 -0.11 -6.71
N VAL A 72 -6.81 -1.05 -7.63
CA VAL A 72 -7.82 -1.51 -8.59
C VAL A 72 -8.18 -2.97 -8.33
N TRP A 73 -9.41 -3.42 -8.64
CA TRP A 73 -9.82 -4.81 -8.40
C TRP A 73 -10.95 -5.26 -9.33
N THR A 74 -11.13 -6.58 -9.47
CA THR A 74 -12.32 -7.19 -10.06
C THR A 74 -13.44 -7.24 -9.02
N ASP A 75 -14.57 -6.60 -9.30
CA ASP A 75 -15.70 -6.47 -8.39
C ASP A 75 -16.96 -7.12 -9.00
N TYR A 76 -17.60 -8.02 -8.26
CA TYR A 76 -18.78 -8.75 -8.72
C TYR A 76 -20.12 -8.14 -8.26
N ARG A 77 -20.13 -6.96 -7.59
CA ARG A 77 -21.34 -6.30 -7.02
C ARG A 77 -22.50 -6.02 -7.98
N HIS A 78 -22.28 -6.13 -9.29
CA HIS A 78 -23.31 -5.94 -10.31
C HIS A 78 -23.99 -7.24 -10.71
N GLY A 79 -23.59 -8.36 -10.11
CA GLY A 79 -24.43 -9.55 -10.03
C GLY A 79 -24.41 -10.41 -11.28
N GLY A 80 -23.51 -11.38 -11.30
CA GLY A 80 -23.42 -12.40 -12.34
C GLY A 80 -22.04 -13.04 -12.34
N SER A 81 -21.76 -13.91 -13.30
CA SER A 81 -20.38 -14.39 -13.57
C SER A 81 -19.51 -13.33 -14.28
N SER A 82 -19.99 -12.08 -14.37
CA SER A 82 -19.42 -10.94 -15.07
C SER A 82 -18.97 -9.86 -14.07
N GLY A 83 -17.71 -9.93 -13.65
CA GLY A 83 -17.10 -8.88 -12.83
C GLY A 83 -16.93 -7.56 -13.60
N ARG A 84 -16.59 -6.49 -12.88
CA ARG A 84 -16.20 -5.19 -13.43
C ARG A 84 -14.96 -4.65 -12.73
N ILE A 85 -14.19 -3.80 -13.40
CA ILE A 85 -13.02 -3.18 -12.79
C ILE A 85 -13.45 -1.94 -12.00
N TYR A 86 -13.06 -1.92 -10.73
CA TYR A 86 -13.20 -0.80 -9.81
C TYR A 86 -11.83 -0.30 -9.34
N ALA A 87 -11.76 0.94 -8.84
CA ALA A 87 -10.55 1.54 -8.31
C ALA A 87 -10.81 2.48 -7.12
N ALA A 88 -9.93 2.52 -6.11
CA ALA A 88 -9.99 3.48 -5.00
C ALA A 88 -8.62 4.02 -4.65
N ARG A 89 -8.54 5.33 -4.39
CA ARG A 89 -7.32 5.97 -3.89
C ARG A 89 -7.19 5.73 -2.39
N VAL A 90 -5.98 5.41 -1.93
CA VAL A 90 -5.66 5.21 -0.51
C VAL A 90 -4.48 6.09 -0.13
N SER A 91 -4.67 6.95 0.87
CA SER A 91 -3.65 7.90 1.33
C SER A 91 -2.42 7.18 1.92
N PRO A 92 -1.27 7.87 2.10
CA PRO A 92 -0.07 7.27 2.67
C PRO A 92 -0.27 6.75 4.10
N THR A 93 -1.29 7.25 4.81
CA THR A 93 -1.60 6.80 6.17
C THR A 93 -2.53 5.58 6.20
N GLY A 94 -3.19 5.25 5.09
CA GLY A 94 -4.21 4.21 5.01
C GLY A 94 -5.66 4.72 5.02
N GLU A 95 -5.89 6.02 4.78
CA GLU A 95 -7.24 6.57 4.61
C GLU A 95 -7.76 6.26 3.19
N VAL A 96 -8.88 5.56 3.07
CA VAL A 96 -9.51 5.30 1.77
C VAL A 96 -10.30 6.54 1.34
N LEU A 97 -9.88 7.16 0.23
CA LEU A 97 -10.43 8.42 -0.25
C LEU A 97 -11.68 8.22 -1.14
N ASP A 98 -11.81 7.03 -1.74
CA ASP A 98 -12.96 6.62 -2.57
C ASP A 98 -13.57 5.32 -2.00
N PRO A 99 -14.25 5.34 -0.82
CA PRO A 99 -14.57 4.15 -0.02
C PRO A 99 -15.47 3.09 -0.69
N VAL A 100 -16.05 3.43 -1.85
CA VAL A 100 -16.93 2.57 -2.66
C VAL A 100 -16.32 2.22 -4.01
N GLY A 101 -15.25 2.92 -4.41
CA GLY A 101 -14.54 2.74 -5.66
C GLY A 101 -15.19 3.44 -6.87
N VAL A 102 -14.32 3.99 -7.72
CA VAL A 102 -14.58 4.51 -9.06
C VAL A 102 -14.73 3.33 -10.04
N LEU A 103 -15.79 3.34 -10.86
CA LEU A 103 -16.00 2.35 -11.90
C LEU A 103 -15.11 2.62 -13.13
N ILE A 104 -14.24 1.68 -13.48
CA ILE A 104 -13.28 1.80 -14.60
C ILE A 104 -13.79 1.12 -15.89
N SER A 105 -14.61 0.06 -15.76
CA SER A 105 -15.25 -0.62 -16.90
C SER A 105 -16.77 -0.32 -16.96
N PRO A 106 -17.21 0.83 -17.51
CA PRO A 106 -18.62 1.22 -17.57
C PRO A 106 -19.45 0.46 -18.63
N ILE A 107 -18.83 -0.37 -19.44
CA ILE A 107 -19.48 -1.15 -20.51
C ILE A 107 -20.07 -2.44 -19.92
N ALA A 108 -21.08 -3.01 -20.60
CA ALA A 108 -21.65 -4.31 -20.25
C ALA A 108 -20.76 -5.48 -20.73
N ASP A 109 -19.50 -5.50 -20.32
CA ASP A 109 -18.60 -6.66 -20.43
C ASP A 109 -18.48 -7.42 -19.11
N LYS A 110 -18.06 -8.69 -19.21
CA LYS A 110 -17.37 -9.40 -18.12
C LYS A 110 -15.93 -8.91 -18.12
N SER A 111 -15.57 -8.05 -17.16
CA SER A 111 -14.24 -7.44 -17.05
C SER A 111 -13.52 -7.95 -15.80
N THR A 112 -12.31 -8.49 -15.93
CA THR A 112 -11.59 -9.25 -14.88
C THR A 112 -10.07 -9.00 -14.91
N THR A 113 -9.38 -9.46 -13.86
CA THR A 113 -7.91 -9.56 -13.77
C THR A 113 -7.16 -8.27 -14.15
N PRO A 114 -7.44 -7.12 -13.50
CA PRO A 114 -6.79 -5.86 -13.82
C PRO A 114 -5.31 -5.83 -13.45
N HIS A 115 -4.59 -4.92 -14.10
CA HIS A 115 -3.25 -4.49 -13.74
C HIS A 115 -3.16 -2.96 -13.85
N VAL A 116 -2.36 -2.32 -12.98
CA VAL A 116 -2.24 -0.86 -12.92
C VAL A 116 -0.77 -0.45 -12.75
N LEU A 117 -0.39 0.67 -13.38
CA LEU A 117 0.84 1.39 -13.09
C LEU A 117 0.58 2.91 -13.07
N PHE A 118 1.55 3.69 -12.60
CA PHE A 118 1.55 5.16 -12.68
C PHE A 118 2.61 5.62 -13.69
N GLU A 119 2.24 6.34 -14.75
CA GLU A 119 3.21 6.73 -15.79
C GLU A 119 3.96 8.04 -15.52
N GLY A 120 3.64 8.73 -14.42
CA GLY A 120 4.19 10.04 -14.05
C GLY A 120 3.15 11.18 -14.02
N THR A 121 1.97 10.97 -14.62
CA THR A 121 0.87 11.95 -14.67
C THR A 121 -0.45 11.39 -14.18
N ASN A 122 -0.84 10.23 -14.71
CA ASN A 122 -2.04 9.48 -14.41
C ASN A 122 -1.64 8.04 -14.05
N PHE A 123 -2.64 7.24 -13.70
CA PHE A 123 -2.53 5.78 -13.69
C PHE A 123 -3.05 5.23 -15.01
N PHE A 124 -2.42 4.18 -15.53
CA PHE A 124 -2.95 3.40 -16.65
C PHE A 124 -3.40 2.03 -16.14
N VAL A 125 -4.67 1.70 -16.38
CA VAL A 125 -5.31 0.44 -15.96
C VAL A 125 -5.61 -0.38 -17.20
N VAL A 126 -5.20 -1.65 -17.20
CA VAL A 126 -5.52 -2.64 -18.25
C VAL A 126 -6.21 -3.85 -17.66
N TRP A 127 -7.08 -4.50 -18.42
CA TRP A 127 -7.83 -5.67 -17.96
C TRP A 127 -8.31 -6.57 -19.09
N HIS A 128 -8.66 -7.81 -18.74
CA HIS A 128 -9.29 -8.78 -19.63
C HIS A 128 -10.80 -8.53 -19.68
N ALA A 129 -11.43 -8.59 -20.86
CA ALA A 129 -12.87 -8.39 -21.00
C ALA A 129 -13.54 -9.28 -22.08
N THR A 130 -14.67 -9.91 -21.75
CA THR A 130 -15.52 -10.66 -22.71
C THR A 130 -16.87 -9.94 -22.89
N ARG A 131 -17.38 -9.84 -24.13
CA ARG A 131 -18.64 -9.11 -24.43
C ARG A 131 -19.74 -9.99 -25.01
N PRO A 132 -21.01 -9.85 -24.56
CA PRO A 132 -22.15 -10.49 -25.19
C PRO A 132 -22.27 -10.11 -26.67
N GLY A 133 -22.24 -11.11 -27.55
CA GLY A 133 -22.40 -10.93 -29.01
C GLY A 133 -21.11 -10.60 -29.78
N GLU A 134 -19.96 -10.43 -29.11
CA GLU A 134 -18.65 -10.46 -29.79
C GLU A 134 -18.07 -11.89 -29.71
N ALA A 135 -17.31 -12.30 -30.74
CA ALA A 135 -16.92 -13.70 -30.95
C ALA A 135 -15.61 -14.15 -30.26
N GLY A 136 -15.05 -13.33 -29.36
CA GLY A 136 -13.79 -13.58 -28.68
C GLY A 136 -13.48 -12.54 -27.60
N ASP A 137 -12.49 -12.86 -26.76
CA ASP A 137 -12.04 -12.02 -25.66
C ASP A 137 -11.31 -10.74 -26.12
N LEU A 138 -11.24 -9.76 -25.23
CA LEU A 138 -10.63 -8.44 -25.46
C LEU A 138 -9.59 -8.15 -24.37
N ILE A 139 -8.55 -7.41 -24.74
CA ILE A 139 -7.78 -6.63 -23.76
C ILE A 139 -8.23 -5.18 -23.88
N LEU A 140 -8.64 -4.59 -22.76
CA LEU A 140 -9.07 -3.19 -22.65
C LEU A 140 -8.10 -2.39 -21.77
N GLY A 141 -8.12 -1.07 -21.91
CA GLY A 141 -7.43 -0.17 -20.98
C GLY A 141 -7.95 1.27 -21.01
N ALA A 142 -7.68 2.00 -19.92
CA ALA A 142 -8.06 3.40 -19.75
C ALA A 142 -7.11 4.11 -18.76
N HIS A 143 -7.00 5.43 -18.88
CA HIS A 143 -6.23 6.25 -17.92
C HIS A 143 -7.14 6.81 -16.83
N VAL A 144 -6.63 6.83 -15.60
CA VAL A 144 -7.28 7.39 -14.41
C VAL A 144 -6.39 8.48 -13.83
N THR A 145 -6.88 9.70 -13.80
CA THR A 145 -6.17 10.88 -13.25
C THR A 145 -5.81 10.71 -11.77
N SER A 146 -4.89 11.54 -11.27
CA SER A 146 -4.56 11.57 -9.85
C SER A 146 -5.69 12.09 -8.94
N ASP A 147 -6.72 12.76 -9.49
CA ASP A 147 -7.97 13.05 -8.76
C ASP A 147 -9.06 11.97 -8.91
N GLY A 148 -8.73 10.82 -9.51
CA GLY A 148 -9.60 9.63 -9.57
C GLY A 148 -10.64 9.64 -10.69
N GLN A 149 -10.51 10.55 -11.68
CA GLN A 149 -11.41 10.65 -12.83
C GLN A 149 -10.88 9.86 -14.04
N LEU A 150 -11.78 9.23 -14.80
CA LEU A 150 -11.46 8.57 -16.07
C LEU A 150 -11.13 9.61 -17.16
N VAL A 151 -9.97 9.48 -17.82
CA VAL A 151 -9.52 10.44 -18.85
C VAL A 151 -10.29 10.27 -20.16
N GLU A 152 -10.54 9.02 -20.55
CA GLU A 152 -11.34 8.69 -21.73
C GLU A 152 -12.84 8.53 -21.41
N PRO A 153 -13.77 8.95 -22.30
CA PRO A 153 -15.20 8.74 -22.10
C PRO A 153 -15.64 7.26 -22.24
N ALA A 154 -14.75 6.37 -22.71
CA ALA A 154 -14.94 4.93 -22.76
C ALA A 154 -13.59 4.20 -22.81
N PRO A 155 -13.47 2.98 -22.25
CA PRO A 155 -12.26 2.15 -22.36
C PRO A 155 -11.81 1.91 -23.81
N ARG A 156 -10.50 1.96 -24.04
CA ARG A 156 -9.89 1.65 -25.35
C ARG A 156 -9.77 0.14 -25.52
N ARG A 157 -10.04 -0.33 -26.74
CA ARG A 157 -9.70 -1.70 -27.17
C ARG A 157 -8.22 -1.76 -27.55
N LEU A 158 -7.48 -2.66 -26.92
CA LEU A 158 -6.06 -2.88 -27.15
C LEU A 158 -5.81 -4.12 -28.00
N ALA A 159 -6.60 -5.18 -27.80
CA ALA A 159 -6.57 -6.41 -28.58
C ALA A 159 -7.97 -7.04 -28.74
N SER A 160 -8.10 -8.02 -29.62
CA SER A 160 -9.28 -8.88 -29.77
C SER A 160 -8.86 -10.26 -30.24
N ALA A 161 -9.33 -11.29 -29.55
CA ALA A 161 -9.04 -12.68 -29.84
C ALA A 161 -9.65 -13.12 -31.17
N ALA A 162 -9.00 -14.07 -31.84
CA ALA A 162 -9.61 -14.78 -32.95
C ALA A 162 -10.80 -15.63 -32.44
N PRO A 163 -11.80 -15.96 -33.28
CA PRO A 163 -12.93 -16.78 -32.84
C PRO A 163 -12.47 -18.14 -32.30
N GLY A 164 -12.72 -18.39 -31.02
CA GLY A 164 -12.27 -19.60 -30.30
C GLY A 164 -10.94 -19.48 -29.57
N SER A 165 -10.19 -18.38 -29.73
CA SER A 165 -9.07 -18.03 -28.83
C SER A 165 -9.60 -17.44 -27.51
N VAL A 166 -8.95 -17.79 -26.40
CA VAL A 166 -9.20 -17.24 -25.06
C VAL A 166 -7.98 -16.44 -24.58
N TYR A 167 -8.20 -15.33 -23.88
CA TYR A 167 -7.11 -14.49 -23.36
C TYR A 167 -6.90 -14.64 -21.84
N GLY A 168 -5.63 -14.68 -21.42
CA GLY A 168 -5.22 -14.70 -20.01
C GLY A 168 -5.12 -13.30 -19.39
N LYS A 169 -4.74 -13.24 -18.10
CA LYS A 169 -4.50 -11.99 -17.37
C LYS A 169 -3.48 -11.10 -18.11
N PRO A 170 -3.81 -9.82 -18.39
CA PRO A 170 -2.84 -8.87 -18.92
C PRO A 170 -1.93 -8.33 -17.82
N THR A 171 -0.70 -7.99 -18.19
CA THR A 171 0.24 -7.20 -17.39
C THR A 171 0.78 -6.04 -18.25
N VAL A 172 1.28 -4.98 -17.61
CA VAL A 172 1.74 -3.77 -18.30
C VAL A 172 2.95 -3.15 -17.61
N ALA A 173 3.91 -2.68 -18.41
CA ALA A 173 5.04 -1.86 -17.99
C ALA A 173 5.15 -0.59 -18.85
N PHE A 174 5.86 0.43 -18.36
CA PHE A 174 6.06 1.71 -19.03
C PHE A 174 7.55 2.06 -19.09
N SER A 175 8.04 2.47 -20.26
CA SER A 175 9.47 2.78 -20.51
C SER A 175 9.88 4.22 -20.19
N GLY A 176 8.96 5.05 -19.68
CA GLY A 176 9.11 6.51 -19.65
C GLY A 176 8.62 7.20 -20.93
N SER A 177 8.25 6.45 -21.98
CA SER A 177 7.72 7.01 -23.24
C SER A 177 6.63 6.17 -23.92
N GLN A 178 6.63 4.84 -23.73
CA GLN A 178 5.68 3.91 -24.29
C GLN A 178 5.30 2.84 -23.26
N TYR A 179 4.08 2.33 -23.37
CA TYR A 179 3.64 1.15 -22.62
C TYR A 179 3.89 -0.11 -23.45
N LEU A 180 4.19 -1.22 -22.79
CA LEU A 180 4.05 -2.57 -23.36
C LEU A 180 3.04 -3.34 -22.50
N VAL A 181 1.95 -3.79 -23.13
CA VAL A 181 0.93 -4.66 -22.52
C VAL A 181 1.14 -6.08 -23.05
N THR A 182 1.14 -7.09 -22.17
CA THR A 182 1.33 -8.51 -22.53
C THR A 182 0.28 -9.41 -21.90
N TRP A 183 -0.09 -10.49 -22.59
CA TRP A 183 -1.08 -11.49 -22.13
C TRP A 183 -0.81 -12.87 -22.77
N SER A 184 -1.45 -13.91 -22.24
CA SER A 184 -1.47 -15.24 -22.88
C SER A 184 -2.64 -15.38 -23.84
N GLU A 185 -2.43 -16.01 -24.99
CA GLU A 185 -3.48 -16.51 -25.88
C GLU A 185 -3.51 -18.05 -25.83
N TYR A 186 -4.70 -18.61 -25.67
CA TYR A 186 -4.97 -20.04 -25.75
C TYR A 186 -5.88 -20.27 -26.97
N ALA A 187 -5.34 -20.85 -28.04
CA ALA A 187 -6.09 -21.15 -29.27
C ALA A 187 -6.30 -22.68 -29.41
N PRO A 188 -7.38 -23.16 -30.08
CA PRO A 188 -7.73 -24.59 -30.07
C PRO A 188 -6.66 -25.54 -30.62
N ASP A 189 -5.89 -25.09 -31.61
CA ASP A 189 -4.89 -25.89 -32.34
C ASP A 189 -3.43 -25.57 -31.93
N LEU A 190 -3.21 -24.74 -30.90
CA LEU A 190 -1.88 -24.26 -30.49
C LEU A 190 -1.69 -24.36 -28.97
N GLY A 191 -0.43 -24.54 -28.53
CA GLY A 191 -0.05 -24.34 -27.14
C GLY A 191 -0.23 -22.88 -26.69
N PRO A 192 -0.18 -22.59 -25.38
CA PRO A 192 -0.32 -21.22 -24.88
C PRO A 192 0.78 -20.33 -25.47
N MET A 193 0.39 -19.20 -26.08
CA MET A 193 1.29 -18.24 -26.72
C MET A 193 1.32 -16.92 -25.97
N LEU A 194 2.50 -16.29 -25.96
CA LEU A 194 2.70 -14.96 -25.41
C LEU A 194 2.41 -13.90 -26.49
N ARG A 195 1.49 -12.99 -26.17
CA ARG A 195 1.10 -11.87 -27.02
C ARG A 195 1.44 -10.54 -26.33
N GLY A 196 1.57 -9.49 -27.12
CA GLY A 196 1.64 -8.13 -26.61
C GLY A 196 1.19 -7.06 -27.60
N THR A 197 1.11 -5.82 -27.14
CA THR A 197 0.98 -4.62 -27.99
C THR A 197 1.56 -3.41 -27.26
N ARG A 198 2.23 -2.51 -27.99
CA ARG A 198 2.71 -1.23 -27.44
C ARG A 198 1.69 -0.12 -27.60
N LEU A 199 1.73 0.84 -26.69
CA LEU A 199 0.99 2.09 -26.78
C LEU A 199 1.94 3.28 -26.62
N SER A 200 1.64 4.38 -27.30
CA SER A 200 2.21 5.69 -26.94
C SER A 200 1.79 6.11 -25.52
N SER A 201 2.52 7.06 -24.92
CA SER A 201 2.12 7.79 -23.70
C SER A 201 0.77 8.54 -23.79
N SER A 202 0.13 8.54 -24.97
CA SER A 202 -1.22 9.10 -25.19
C SER A 202 -2.32 8.04 -25.38
N GLY A 203 -2.01 6.76 -25.14
CA GLY A 203 -2.96 5.66 -25.26
C GLY A 203 -3.27 5.22 -26.70
N ALA A 204 -2.54 5.71 -27.70
CA ALA A 204 -2.66 5.23 -29.07
C ALA A 204 -1.89 3.91 -29.26
N VAL A 205 -2.60 2.85 -29.67
CA VAL A 205 -2.05 1.52 -29.99
C VAL A 205 -1.11 1.62 -31.18
N LEU A 206 0.10 1.10 -31.03
CA LEU A 206 1.16 1.10 -32.06
C LEU A 206 1.17 -0.22 -32.84
N ASP A 207 1.06 -1.36 -32.15
CA ASP A 207 1.07 -2.69 -32.76
C ASP A 207 -0.37 -3.19 -32.97
N ILE A 208 -1.05 -2.61 -33.96
CA ILE A 208 -2.45 -2.93 -34.31
C ILE A 208 -2.69 -4.39 -34.77
N MET A 209 -1.63 -5.12 -35.12
CA MET A 209 -1.69 -6.57 -35.43
C MET A 209 -1.29 -7.46 -34.24
N GLY A 210 -0.88 -6.85 -33.11
CA GLY A 210 -0.23 -7.54 -32.00
C GLY A 210 1.24 -7.87 -32.25
N LEU A 211 1.92 -8.27 -31.19
CA LEU A 211 3.27 -8.83 -31.16
C LEU A 211 3.21 -10.31 -30.75
N GLU A 212 4.04 -11.15 -31.35
CA GLU A 212 4.27 -12.53 -30.92
C GLU A 212 5.58 -12.60 -30.12
N LEU A 213 5.51 -13.12 -28.90
CA LEU A 213 6.62 -13.09 -27.92
C LEU A 213 7.14 -14.49 -27.54
N GLY A 214 6.63 -15.54 -28.21
CA GLY A 214 7.00 -16.94 -28.02
C GLY A 214 5.87 -17.82 -27.46
N GLU A 215 6.16 -19.09 -27.20
CA GLU A 215 5.30 -19.98 -26.40
C GLU A 215 5.42 -19.64 -24.91
N GLY A 216 4.31 -19.70 -24.17
CA GLY A 216 4.31 -19.53 -22.71
C GLY A 216 2.95 -19.09 -22.16
N ARG A 217 2.79 -19.20 -20.84
CA ARG A 217 1.64 -18.74 -20.05
C ARG A 217 2.06 -17.75 -18.97
N GLU A 218 1.08 -17.07 -18.37
CA GLU A 218 1.25 -16.23 -17.17
C GLU A 218 2.32 -15.13 -17.32
N PRO A 219 2.29 -14.27 -18.37
CA PRO A 219 3.29 -13.24 -18.56
C PRO A 219 3.19 -12.13 -17.50
N THR A 220 4.34 -11.80 -16.94
CA THR A 220 4.59 -10.58 -16.17
C THR A 220 5.67 -9.76 -16.87
N VAL A 221 5.63 -8.43 -16.77
CA VAL A 221 6.51 -7.55 -17.55
C VAL A 221 7.10 -6.43 -16.69
N SER A 222 8.38 -6.16 -16.87
CA SER A 222 9.12 -5.06 -16.22
C SER A 222 9.94 -4.28 -17.24
N TRP A 223 10.34 -3.06 -16.86
CA TRP A 223 11.22 -2.20 -17.66
C TRP A 223 12.62 -2.18 -17.04
N GLY A 224 13.61 -2.70 -17.76
CA GLY A 224 15.01 -2.81 -17.33
C GLY A 224 15.87 -1.60 -17.72
N GLY A 225 15.28 -0.40 -17.82
CA GLY A 225 15.98 0.84 -18.20
C GLY A 225 16.33 0.98 -19.69
N THR A 226 16.58 -0.13 -20.40
CA THR A 226 16.91 -0.18 -21.83
C THR A 226 15.91 -0.97 -22.67
N HIS A 227 15.37 -2.06 -22.11
CA HIS A 227 14.45 -2.99 -22.76
C HIS A 227 13.39 -3.46 -21.76
N PHE A 228 12.27 -3.99 -22.27
CA PHE A 228 11.31 -4.71 -21.44
C PHE A 228 11.78 -6.16 -21.22
N LEU A 229 11.65 -6.67 -20.00
CA LEU A 229 11.76 -8.10 -19.70
C LEU A 229 10.35 -8.65 -19.47
N VAL A 230 9.93 -9.60 -20.31
CA VAL A 230 8.70 -10.36 -20.15
C VAL A 230 9.05 -11.73 -19.58
N VAL A 231 8.64 -12.03 -18.34
CA VAL A 231 8.84 -13.33 -17.69
C VAL A 231 7.56 -14.15 -17.80
N SER A 232 7.67 -15.46 -18.01
CA SER A 232 6.54 -16.38 -18.22
C SER A 232 6.92 -17.81 -17.84
N THR A 233 5.95 -18.73 -17.78
CA THR A 233 6.22 -20.18 -17.68
C THR A 233 5.95 -20.89 -19.00
N ARG A 234 6.79 -21.89 -19.33
CA ARG A 234 6.67 -22.72 -20.54
C ARG A 234 6.99 -24.16 -20.16
N GLY A 235 5.98 -25.03 -20.17
CA GLY A 235 6.11 -26.35 -19.56
C GLY A 235 6.45 -26.23 -18.08
N ASN A 236 7.55 -26.86 -17.65
CA ASN A 236 8.05 -26.85 -16.28
C ASN A 236 9.28 -25.94 -16.10
N LEU A 237 9.37 -24.82 -16.84
CA LEU A 237 10.43 -23.82 -16.61
C LEU A 237 9.89 -22.38 -16.59
N VAL A 238 10.60 -21.51 -15.86
CA VAL A 238 10.48 -20.05 -15.96
C VAL A 238 11.43 -19.57 -17.04
N GLN A 239 10.95 -18.71 -17.94
CA GLN A 239 11.74 -18.10 -19.00
C GLN A 239 11.55 -16.58 -19.04
N GLY A 240 12.59 -15.87 -19.50
CA GLY A 240 12.52 -14.45 -19.85
C GLY A 240 12.61 -14.26 -21.37
N THR A 241 11.83 -13.34 -21.91
CA THR A 241 11.95 -12.80 -23.28
C THR A 241 12.23 -11.31 -23.18
N ARG A 242 13.29 -10.83 -23.85
CA ARG A 242 13.57 -9.39 -23.93
C ARG A 242 12.85 -8.76 -25.12
N VAL A 243 12.28 -7.58 -24.94
CA VAL A 243 11.56 -6.84 -25.99
C VAL A 243 12.03 -5.38 -26.04
N SER A 244 12.42 -4.89 -27.21
CA SER A 244 12.85 -3.50 -27.38
C SER A 244 11.67 -2.52 -27.37
N VAL A 245 11.94 -1.22 -27.20
CA VAL A 245 10.89 -0.18 -27.31
C VAL A 245 10.31 -0.09 -28.72
N GLU A 246 11.03 -0.54 -29.75
CA GLU A 246 10.55 -0.72 -31.12
C GLU A 246 9.64 -1.96 -31.29
N GLY A 247 9.45 -2.77 -30.24
CA GLY A 247 8.63 -3.99 -30.27
C GLY A 247 9.37 -5.24 -30.78
N THR A 248 10.69 -5.18 -30.91
CA THR A 248 11.49 -6.30 -31.44
C THR A 248 11.84 -7.28 -30.31
N SER A 249 11.57 -8.58 -30.49
CA SER A 249 12.07 -9.61 -29.57
C SER A 249 13.59 -9.79 -29.72
N LEU A 250 14.31 -9.73 -28.61
CA LEU A 250 15.77 -9.83 -28.51
C LEU A 250 16.22 -11.18 -27.96
N GLY A 251 15.40 -12.21 -28.16
CA GLY A 251 15.63 -13.59 -27.72
C GLY A 251 15.05 -13.91 -26.35
N SER A 252 14.96 -15.21 -26.09
CA SER A 252 14.44 -15.80 -24.85
C SER A 252 15.48 -16.69 -24.18
N PHE A 253 15.43 -16.78 -22.86
CA PHE A 253 16.38 -17.52 -22.02
C PHE A 253 15.66 -18.14 -20.81
N VAL A 254 16.23 -19.19 -20.24
CA VAL A 254 15.68 -19.87 -19.05
C VAL A 254 16.16 -19.16 -17.78
N ILE A 255 15.27 -19.03 -16.79
CA ILE A 255 15.52 -18.36 -15.50
C ILE A 255 15.51 -19.36 -14.33
N SER A 256 14.61 -20.35 -14.35
CA SER A 256 14.57 -21.41 -13.34
C SER A 256 15.76 -22.37 -13.51
N PRO A 257 16.30 -22.94 -12.42
CA PRO A 257 17.37 -23.93 -12.52
C PRO A 257 16.86 -25.23 -13.20
N PRO A 258 17.76 -26.08 -13.74
CA PRO A 258 17.36 -27.29 -14.48
C PRO A 258 16.59 -28.34 -13.64
N ASN A 259 16.71 -28.28 -12.32
CA ASN A 259 16.04 -29.15 -11.36
C ASN A 259 14.71 -28.59 -10.82
N ALA A 260 14.22 -27.46 -11.35
CA ALA A 260 12.90 -26.94 -11.02
C ALA A 260 11.80 -27.94 -11.42
N ILE A 261 10.85 -28.21 -10.52
CA ILE A 261 9.97 -29.38 -10.62
C ILE A 261 8.69 -29.02 -11.39
N PHE A 262 8.00 -27.97 -10.95
CA PHE A 262 6.81 -27.42 -11.60
C PHE A 262 6.64 -25.93 -11.26
N PRO A 263 7.48 -25.05 -11.82
CA PRO A 263 7.41 -23.61 -11.55
C PRO A 263 6.18 -22.95 -12.18
N VAL A 264 5.51 -22.08 -11.41
CA VAL A 264 4.26 -21.38 -11.77
C VAL A 264 4.23 -19.93 -11.25
N LEU A 265 3.33 -19.12 -11.79
CA LEU A 265 2.98 -17.77 -11.32
C LEU A 265 4.17 -16.81 -11.09
N PRO A 266 5.03 -16.57 -12.10
CA PRO A 266 6.18 -15.70 -11.94
C PRO A 266 5.78 -14.22 -11.77
N VAL A 267 6.48 -13.53 -10.88
CA VAL A 267 6.39 -12.07 -10.67
C VAL A 267 7.77 -11.43 -10.74
N VAL A 268 7.84 -10.16 -11.18
CA VAL A 268 9.11 -9.46 -11.42
C VAL A 268 9.06 -8.02 -10.93
N ALA A 269 10.18 -7.56 -10.36
CA ALA A 269 10.43 -6.16 -10.05
C ALA A 269 11.85 -5.76 -10.49
N PHE A 270 12.14 -4.46 -10.55
CA PHE A 270 13.43 -3.90 -10.96
C PHE A 270 13.94 -2.95 -9.87
N ASP A 271 15.24 -3.02 -9.53
CA ASP A 271 15.87 -2.11 -8.54
C ASP A 271 16.53 -0.86 -9.14
N GLY A 272 16.55 -0.76 -10.48
CA GLY A 272 17.30 0.28 -11.20
C GLY A 272 18.60 -0.25 -11.83
N GLN A 273 19.06 -1.43 -11.43
CA GLN A 273 20.21 -2.12 -12.04
C GLN A 273 19.82 -3.49 -12.60
N ASN A 274 19.13 -4.31 -11.79
CA ASN A 274 18.80 -5.70 -12.10
C ASN A 274 17.34 -6.00 -11.76
N HIS A 275 16.79 -7.04 -12.41
CA HIS A 275 15.49 -7.60 -12.05
C HIS A 275 15.62 -8.59 -10.89
N LEU A 276 14.62 -8.62 -10.02
CA LEU A 276 14.32 -9.75 -9.14
C LEU A 276 13.11 -10.46 -9.74
N VAL A 277 13.29 -11.72 -10.12
CA VAL A 277 12.22 -12.61 -10.56
C VAL A 277 11.92 -13.56 -9.41
N VAL A 278 10.65 -13.80 -9.12
CA VAL A 278 10.18 -14.72 -8.07
C VAL A 278 9.15 -15.66 -8.69
N TRP A 279 9.18 -16.94 -8.32
CA TRP A 279 8.16 -17.92 -8.71
C TRP A 279 7.86 -18.89 -7.56
N GLU A 280 6.77 -19.64 -7.71
CA GLU A 280 6.42 -20.76 -6.86
C GLU A 280 6.87 -22.05 -7.55
N ASP A 281 7.53 -22.98 -6.86
CA ASP A 281 7.90 -24.29 -7.40
C ASP A 281 7.28 -25.41 -6.56
N GLN A 282 6.60 -26.37 -7.20
CA GLN A 282 5.79 -27.39 -6.51
C GLN A 282 6.60 -28.65 -6.21
N ILE A 283 6.72 -29.02 -4.93
CA ILE A 283 7.69 -30.01 -4.44
C ILE A 283 7.37 -31.42 -4.98
N THR A 284 6.09 -31.80 -5.10
CA THR A 284 5.68 -32.98 -5.87
C THR A 284 4.44 -32.68 -6.74
N PRO A 285 4.20 -33.44 -7.83
CA PRO A 285 2.98 -33.29 -8.62
C PRO A 285 1.66 -33.65 -7.90
N LEU A 286 1.72 -34.21 -6.68
CA LEU A 286 0.57 -34.75 -5.95
C LEU A 286 0.23 -34.01 -4.65
N ASP A 287 1.11 -33.14 -4.16
CA ASP A 287 0.83 -32.25 -3.03
C ASP A 287 0.90 -30.77 -3.45
N PHE A 288 0.08 -29.93 -2.80
CA PHE A 288 0.04 -28.49 -3.04
C PHE A 288 1.12 -27.73 -2.25
N ASN A 289 2.18 -28.42 -1.80
CA ASN A 289 3.32 -27.78 -1.17
C ASN A 289 4.17 -27.11 -2.25
N ARG A 290 4.50 -25.85 -2.03
CA ARG A 290 5.33 -25.05 -2.93
C ARG A 290 6.37 -24.31 -2.12
N ASP A 291 7.54 -24.15 -2.71
CA ASP A 291 8.57 -23.27 -2.19
C ASP A 291 8.61 -21.97 -2.99
N ILE A 292 9.02 -20.88 -2.34
CA ILE A 292 9.20 -19.58 -3.00
C ILE A 292 10.66 -19.45 -3.39
N LEU A 293 10.93 -19.37 -4.69
CA LEU A 293 12.27 -19.24 -5.26
C LEU A 293 12.44 -17.88 -5.92
N GLY A 294 13.68 -17.41 -5.99
CA GLY A 294 14.07 -16.15 -6.60
C GLY A 294 15.25 -16.30 -7.56
N ALA A 295 15.36 -15.37 -8.50
CA ALA A 295 16.53 -15.19 -9.34
C ALA A 295 16.86 -13.70 -9.52
N ARG A 296 18.15 -13.36 -9.53
CA ARG A 296 18.60 -12.06 -10.04
C ARG A 296 18.90 -12.19 -11.53
N VAL A 297 18.38 -11.25 -12.32
CA VAL A 297 18.48 -11.26 -13.79
C VAL A 297 18.84 -9.86 -14.28
N SER A 298 19.88 -9.72 -15.10
CA SER A 298 20.29 -8.42 -15.66
C SER A 298 19.37 -7.95 -16.79
N PRO A 299 19.37 -6.65 -17.17
CA PRO A 299 18.64 -6.15 -18.34
C PRO A 299 19.03 -6.85 -19.65
N GLU A 300 20.25 -7.37 -19.72
CA GLU A 300 20.80 -8.14 -20.84
C GLU A 300 20.28 -9.58 -20.86
N GLY A 301 19.56 -10.04 -19.82
CA GLY A 301 19.04 -11.39 -19.71
C GLY A 301 20.03 -12.39 -19.11
N ILE A 302 21.07 -11.92 -18.43
CA ILE A 302 22.01 -12.80 -17.71
C ILE A 302 21.40 -13.17 -16.37
N VAL A 303 21.22 -14.46 -16.09
CA VAL A 303 20.85 -14.94 -14.75
C VAL A 303 22.10 -14.86 -13.87
N LEU A 304 22.09 -13.96 -12.89
CA LEU A 304 23.20 -13.70 -11.98
C LEU A 304 23.25 -14.67 -10.79
N GLY A 305 22.13 -15.36 -10.53
CA GLY A 305 22.02 -16.40 -9.50
C GLY A 305 20.58 -16.73 -9.16
N THR A 306 20.31 -18.00 -8.88
CA THR A 306 19.02 -18.53 -8.39
C THR A 306 19.15 -18.93 -6.93
N PHE A 307 18.15 -18.63 -6.09
CA PHE A 307 18.19 -18.85 -4.65
C PHE A 307 16.81 -19.17 -4.08
N ILE A 308 16.78 -19.90 -2.97
CA ILE A 308 15.56 -20.15 -2.19
C ILE A 308 15.23 -18.90 -1.38
N ILE A 309 13.99 -18.40 -1.48
CA ILE A 309 13.48 -17.32 -0.62
C ILE A 309 12.85 -17.92 0.65
N HIS A 310 12.09 -19.00 0.51
CA HIS A 310 11.49 -19.71 1.65
C HIS A 310 11.09 -21.15 1.32
N THR A 311 11.48 -22.10 2.18
CA THR A 311 11.10 -23.52 2.12
C THR A 311 10.21 -23.92 3.28
N ASN A 312 9.11 -24.63 3.03
CA ASN A 312 8.20 -25.09 4.09
C ASN A 312 7.27 -26.24 3.65
N PHE A 313 6.92 -27.14 4.58
CA PHE A 313 5.85 -28.15 4.41
C PHE A 313 4.45 -27.53 4.53
N ALA A 314 4.23 -26.44 3.79
CA ALA A 314 2.99 -25.67 3.77
C ALA A 314 2.64 -25.29 2.32
N HIS A 315 1.35 -25.05 2.08
CA HIS A 315 0.90 -24.54 0.79
C HIS A 315 1.25 -23.05 0.69
N GLN A 316 2.43 -22.76 0.14
CA GLN A 316 2.85 -21.40 -0.22
C GLN A 316 2.25 -21.04 -1.59
N SER A 317 1.83 -19.79 -1.78
CA SER A 317 1.22 -19.37 -3.06
C SER A 317 1.08 -17.85 -3.22
N MET A 318 0.79 -17.41 -4.44
CA MET A 318 0.45 -16.03 -4.82
C MET A 318 1.51 -15.04 -4.34
N ALA A 319 2.73 -15.24 -4.84
CA ALA A 319 3.86 -14.36 -4.59
C ALA A 319 3.61 -12.95 -5.19
N SER A 320 4.01 -11.91 -4.47
CA SER A 320 4.01 -10.53 -4.92
C SER A 320 5.28 -9.83 -4.47
N VAL A 321 5.81 -8.91 -5.29
CA VAL A 321 7.12 -8.29 -5.08
C VAL A 321 7.12 -6.80 -5.42
N ALA A 322 7.78 -5.99 -4.59
CA ALA A 322 8.05 -4.59 -4.85
C ALA A 322 9.44 -4.18 -4.33
N PHE A 323 10.00 -3.10 -4.87
CA PHE A 323 11.28 -2.52 -4.46
C PHE A 323 11.09 -1.12 -3.86
N ASN A 324 11.89 -0.77 -2.84
CA ASN A 324 11.77 0.51 -2.12
C ASN A 324 12.95 1.49 -2.30
N GLY A 325 13.89 1.22 -3.21
CA GLY A 325 15.13 2.00 -3.34
C GLY A 325 16.31 1.44 -2.55
N THR A 326 16.13 0.40 -1.72
CA THR A 326 17.21 -0.23 -0.94
C THR A 326 17.15 -1.77 -0.93
N HIS A 327 15.95 -2.34 -0.94
CA HIS A 327 15.71 -3.79 -0.97
C HIS A 327 14.31 -4.10 -1.52
N PHE A 328 14.11 -5.35 -1.91
CA PHE A 328 12.80 -5.86 -2.28
C PHE A 328 12.08 -6.39 -1.04
N LEU A 329 10.75 -6.28 -1.01
CA LEU A 329 9.91 -7.13 -0.19
C LEU A 329 9.21 -8.12 -1.11
N VAL A 330 9.34 -9.40 -0.80
CA VAL A 330 8.56 -10.49 -1.40
C VAL A 330 7.55 -10.94 -0.34
N ALA A 331 6.28 -11.05 -0.71
CA ALA A 331 5.21 -11.54 0.16
C ALA A 331 4.41 -12.65 -0.52
N TRP A 332 3.97 -13.64 0.25
CA TRP A 332 3.24 -14.82 -0.22
C TRP A 332 2.17 -15.25 0.79
N HIS A 333 1.15 -15.96 0.31
CA HIS A 333 0.21 -16.68 1.15
C HIS A 333 0.87 -17.95 1.69
N ASP A 334 0.78 -18.18 3.00
CA ASP A 334 1.23 -19.38 3.70
C ASP A 334 0.02 -20.05 4.35
N MET A 335 -0.40 -21.21 3.83
CA MET A 335 -1.48 -22.01 4.40
C MET A 335 -0.96 -23.30 5.03
N ARG A 336 -1.16 -23.42 6.35
CA ARG A 336 -0.74 -24.58 7.17
C ARG A 336 -1.94 -25.40 7.62
N TYR A 337 -1.76 -26.71 7.75
CA TYR A 337 -2.75 -27.60 8.36
C TYR A 337 -2.26 -28.03 9.75
N VAL A 338 -3.08 -27.82 10.78
CA VAL A 338 -2.81 -28.28 12.16
C VAL A 338 -4.07 -28.95 12.67
N ASP A 339 -3.95 -30.21 13.07
CA ASP A 339 -5.07 -31.07 13.52
C ASP A 339 -6.25 -31.11 12.53
N GLY A 340 -5.93 -31.15 11.23
CA GLY A 340 -6.91 -31.12 10.13
C GLY A 340 -7.51 -29.74 9.83
N VAL A 341 -7.16 -28.70 10.58
CA VAL A 341 -7.72 -27.34 10.42
C VAL A 341 -6.75 -26.42 9.69
N ARG A 342 -7.27 -25.60 8.76
CA ARG A 342 -6.51 -24.63 7.98
C ARG A 342 -6.16 -23.38 8.79
N TYR A 343 -4.91 -22.93 8.66
CA TYR A 343 -4.39 -21.66 9.14
C TYR A 343 -3.65 -20.93 8.01
N GLY A 344 -4.37 -20.09 7.27
CA GLY A 344 -3.79 -19.20 6.26
C GLY A 344 -3.38 -17.85 6.84
N GLY A 345 -2.35 -17.24 6.26
CA GLY A 345 -1.87 -15.89 6.55
C GLY A 345 -0.93 -15.39 5.45
N ILE A 346 -0.45 -14.14 5.55
CA ILE A 346 0.53 -13.59 4.61
C ILE A 346 1.89 -13.55 5.29
N HIS A 347 2.87 -14.17 4.65
CA HIS A 347 4.28 -14.11 5.03
C HIS A 347 5.06 -13.24 4.05
N GLY A 348 6.28 -12.86 4.41
CA GLY A 348 7.18 -12.17 3.50
C GLY A 348 8.63 -12.09 3.98
N ALA A 349 9.55 -11.88 3.05
CA ALA A 349 10.98 -11.75 3.30
C ALA A 349 11.56 -10.57 2.52
N ARG A 350 12.51 -9.85 3.14
CA ARG A 350 13.26 -8.79 2.46
C ARG A 350 14.46 -9.39 1.73
N ILE A 351 14.64 -9.01 0.47
CA ILE A 351 15.71 -9.50 -0.41
C ILE A 351 16.61 -8.33 -0.81
N THR A 352 17.92 -8.47 -0.65
CA THR A 352 18.90 -7.44 -1.04
C THR A 352 19.02 -7.30 -2.57
N THR A 353 19.66 -6.23 -3.03
CA THR A 353 20.01 -6.03 -4.45
C THR A 353 20.94 -7.11 -5.01
N SER A 354 21.68 -7.83 -4.16
CA SER A 354 22.48 -9.02 -4.55
C SER A 354 21.74 -10.36 -4.46
N GLY A 355 20.47 -10.38 -3.98
CA GLY A 355 19.69 -11.62 -3.82
C GLY A 355 19.75 -12.26 -2.42
N GLY A 356 20.62 -11.79 -1.53
CA GLY A 356 20.68 -12.28 -0.15
C GLY A 356 19.37 -12.06 0.62
N VAL A 357 18.86 -13.13 1.24
CA VAL A 357 17.57 -13.18 1.97
C VAL A 357 17.78 -12.73 3.42
N LEU A 358 17.18 -11.59 3.80
CA LEU A 358 17.36 -10.99 5.13
C LEU A 358 16.43 -11.57 6.20
N ASP A 359 15.40 -12.31 5.81
CA ASP A 359 14.40 -12.90 6.72
C ASP A 359 14.06 -14.35 6.32
N PRO A 360 15.03 -15.29 6.32
CA PRO A 360 14.90 -16.62 5.68
C PRO A 360 13.87 -17.57 6.31
N ASN A 361 13.36 -17.27 7.51
CA ASN A 361 12.28 -18.03 8.16
C ASN A 361 10.86 -17.50 7.82
N GLY A 362 10.76 -16.48 6.97
CA GLY A 362 9.53 -15.75 6.69
C GLY A 362 9.08 -14.87 7.87
N ARG A 363 8.71 -13.62 7.59
CA ARG A 363 8.00 -12.77 8.56
C ARG A 363 6.51 -12.92 8.37
N VAL A 364 5.79 -13.12 9.47
CA VAL A 364 4.33 -12.95 9.51
C VAL A 364 4.00 -11.48 9.25
N LEU A 365 3.37 -11.19 8.10
CA LEU A 365 2.88 -9.85 7.73
C LEU A 365 1.37 -9.71 7.99
N VAL A 366 0.61 -10.80 7.80
CA VAL A 366 -0.79 -10.92 8.26
C VAL A 366 -0.92 -12.22 9.03
N ALA A 367 -1.32 -12.13 10.30
CA ALA A 367 -1.28 -13.24 11.25
C ALA A 367 -2.12 -14.45 10.81
N ASN A 368 -1.51 -15.64 10.85
CA ASN A 368 -2.16 -16.91 10.50
C ASN A 368 -3.39 -17.13 11.40
N ARG A 369 -4.58 -17.29 10.80
CA ARG A 369 -5.86 -17.40 11.51
C ARG A 369 -6.60 -18.66 11.10
N ARG A 370 -7.34 -19.25 12.05
CA ARG A 370 -8.11 -20.48 11.86
C ARG A 370 -9.23 -20.26 10.84
N ASN A 371 -9.32 -21.10 9.81
CA ASN A 371 -10.25 -20.97 8.68
C ASN A 371 -10.23 -19.57 8.04
N PHE A 372 -9.04 -19.00 7.88
CA PHE A 372 -8.79 -17.74 7.18
C PHE A 372 -7.88 -18.01 5.97
N THR A 373 -8.15 -17.33 4.87
CA THR A 373 -7.34 -17.34 3.64
C THR A 373 -7.03 -15.88 3.32
N ALA A 374 -5.79 -15.58 2.94
CA ALA A 374 -5.37 -14.23 2.60
C ALA A 374 -4.26 -14.28 1.54
N SER A 375 -4.62 -14.00 0.29
CA SER A 375 -3.72 -14.12 -0.85
C SER A 375 -3.21 -12.75 -1.31
N PRO A 376 -1.89 -12.48 -1.28
CA PRO A 376 -1.34 -11.27 -1.86
C PRO A 376 -1.78 -11.13 -3.32
N SER A 377 -2.30 -9.95 -3.64
CA SER A 377 -2.89 -9.66 -4.95
C SER A 377 -2.06 -8.61 -5.70
N GLY A 378 -1.52 -7.63 -4.96
CA GLY A 378 -0.60 -6.61 -5.45
C GLY A 378 0.24 -6.00 -4.34
N MET A 379 1.34 -5.37 -4.73
CA MET A 379 2.23 -4.65 -3.83
C MET A 379 2.79 -3.40 -4.51
N ALA A 380 2.85 -2.30 -3.75
CA ALA A 380 3.55 -1.08 -4.16
C ALA A 380 4.51 -0.64 -3.03
N SER A 381 5.48 0.21 -3.36
CA SER A 381 6.30 0.90 -2.35
C SER A 381 6.20 2.41 -2.49
N THR A 382 6.25 3.08 -1.35
CA THR A 382 6.39 4.54 -1.22
C THR A 382 7.87 4.98 -1.18
N GLY A 383 8.80 4.03 -1.17
CA GLY A 383 10.22 4.23 -0.84
C GLY A 383 10.53 4.15 0.66
N THR A 384 9.59 4.55 1.53
CA THR A 384 9.72 4.47 2.99
C THR A 384 8.99 3.27 3.62
N GLU A 385 7.98 2.76 2.92
CA GLU A 385 7.11 1.66 3.32
C GLU A 385 6.66 0.86 2.08
N PHE A 386 6.15 -0.35 2.32
CA PHE A 386 5.43 -1.18 1.37
C PHE A 386 3.94 -1.19 1.70
N PHE A 387 3.09 -1.13 0.68
CA PHE A 387 1.65 -1.28 0.77
C PHE A 387 1.25 -2.56 0.03
N ILE A 388 0.69 -3.52 0.77
CA ILE A 388 0.35 -4.86 0.26
C ILE A 388 -1.17 -4.99 0.25
N THR A 389 -1.75 -5.39 -0.88
CA THR A 389 -3.18 -5.69 -1.01
C THR A 389 -3.43 -7.19 -1.07
N TRP A 390 -4.53 -7.66 -0.49
CA TRP A 390 -5.01 -9.05 -0.61
C TRP A 390 -6.52 -9.08 -0.70
N TYR A 391 -7.06 -10.22 -1.15
CA TYR A 391 -8.45 -10.60 -0.90
C TYR A 391 -8.47 -11.73 0.12
N GLY A 392 -9.52 -11.80 0.95
CA GLY A 392 -9.64 -12.85 1.96
C GLY A 392 -10.63 -12.61 3.08
N GLY A 393 -11.42 -13.64 3.39
CA GLY A 393 -12.41 -13.69 4.46
C GLY A 393 -12.12 -14.78 5.50
N LYS A 394 -13.00 -14.87 6.50
CA LYS A 394 -13.19 -16.13 7.24
C LYS A 394 -14.00 -17.07 6.35
N GLY A 395 -13.76 -18.38 6.42
CA GLY A 395 -14.33 -19.35 5.48
C GLY A 395 -15.85 -19.22 5.29
N GLU A 396 -16.28 -19.31 4.03
CA GLU A 396 -17.67 -19.16 3.53
C GLU A 396 -18.28 -17.75 3.66
N ASP A 397 -17.67 -16.82 4.40
CA ASP A 397 -18.01 -15.38 4.36
C ASP A 397 -17.27 -14.63 3.23
N LYS A 398 -17.87 -13.51 2.80
CA LYS A 398 -17.47 -12.66 1.65
C LYS A 398 -15.98 -12.28 1.61
N GLU A 399 -15.42 -12.28 0.40
CA GLU A 399 -14.04 -11.84 0.13
C GLU A 399 -14.00 -10.34 -0.21
N ASP A 400 -13.47 -9.52 0.70
CA ASP A 400 -13.19 -8.09 0.48
C ASP A 400 -11.74 -7.85 0.03
N ILE A 401 -11.48 -6.76 -0.70
CA ILE A 401 -10.11 -6.22 -0.83
C ILE A 401 -9.66 -5.56 0.48
N ARG A 402 -8.51 -5.99 0.97
CA ARG A 402 -7.87 -5.57 2.22
C ARG A 402 -6.43 -5.16 1.95
N ALA A 403 -5.83 -4.40 2.88
CA ALA A 403 -4.44 -3.97 2.76
C ALA A 403 -3.71 -3.89 4.11
N THR A 404 -2.37 -3.84 4.05
CA THR A 404 -1.48 -3.54 5.18
C THR A 404 -0.34 -2.64 4.74
N ARG A 405 0.22 -1.91 5.71
CA ARG A 405 1.45 -1.12 5.57
C ARG A 405 2.57 -1.83 6.31
N VAL A 406 3.71 -2.00 5.64
CA VAL A 406 4.91 -2.65 6.20
C VAL A 406 6.09 -1.70 6.03
N SER A 407 6.78 -1.40 7.12
CA SER A 407 8.00 -0.56 7.09
C SER A 407 9.17 -1.23 6.35
N ASN A 408 10.15 -0.42 5.95
CA ASN A 408 11.45 -0.89 5.42
C ASN A 408 12.25 -1.80 6.38
N THR A 409 11.82 -2.00 7.64
CA THR A 409 12.41 -3.00 8.55
C THR A 409 11.64 -4.33 8.58
N GLY A 410 10.64 -4.51 7.70
CA GLY A 410 9.77 -5.69 7.69
C GLY A 410 8.84 -5.73 8.91
N THR A 411 8.45 -4.57 9.44
CA THR A 411 7.54 -4.45 10.60
C THR A 411 6.18 -3.96 10.14
N VAL A 412 5.11 -4.68 10.50
CA VAL A 412 3.72 -4.34 10.20
C VAL A 412 3.32 -3.07 10.96
N LEU A 413 2.72 -2.11 10.26
CA LEU A 413 2.31 -0.80 10.79
C LEU A 413 0.80 -0.69 11.01
N ALA A 414 -0.01 -1.55 10.37
CA ALA A 414 -1.45 -1.66 10.57
C ALA A 414 -1.92 -3.09 10.28
N GLU A 415 -2.61 -3.76 11.21
CA GLU A 415 -2.92 -5.20 11.09
C GLU A 415 -3.82 -5.56 9.90
N SER A 416 -4.83 -4.73 9.60
CA SER A 416 -5.64 -4.82 8.37
C SER A 416 -6.42 -3.52 8.16
N LEU A 417 -6.24 -2.93 6.98
CA LEU A 417 -7.14 -1.94 6.39
C LEU A 417 -8.15 -2.67 5.50
N LEU A 418 -9.39 -2.17 5.45
CA LEU A 418 -10.41 -2.58 4.49
C LEU A 418 -10.45 -1.53 3.37
N VAL A 419 -10.25 -1.94 2.10
CA VAL A 419 -10.11 -1.01 0.96
C VAL A 419 -11.47 -0.67 0.33
N SER A 420 -12.45 -1.57 0.45
CA SER A 420 -13.85 -1.36 0.06
C SER A 420 -14.74 -1.77 1.24
N THR A 421 -15.57 -0.88 1.77
CA THR A 421 -16.35 -1.12 3.02
C THR A 421 -17.62 -1.97 2.82
N SER A 422 -17.49 -2.97 1.93
CA SER A 422 -18.41 -3.30 0.84
C SER A 422 -19.31 -4.54 0.91
N THR A 423 -20.27 -4.68 1.85
CA THR A 423 -21.02 -5.95 2.00
C THR A 423 -22.53 -5.94 2.30
N ASN A 424 -23.22 -4.81 2.50
CA ASN A 424 -24.56 -4.80 3.17
C ASN A 424 -25.79 -4.72 2.26
N ARG A 425 -26.97 -5.09 2.78
CA ARG A 425 -28.29 -4.87 2.12
C ARG A 425 -28.64 -3.37 2.16
N GLN A 426 -29.12 -2.81 1.04
CA GLN A 426 -29.51 -1.40 0.95
C GLN A 426 -31.04 -1.27 0.86
N GLU A 427 -31.61 -0.42 1.71
CA GLU A 427 -33.06 -0.38 1.96
C GLU A 427 -33.63 1.04 2.02
N GLU A 428 -34.94 1.15 1.76
CA GLU A 428 -35.75 2.38 1.85
C GLU A 428 -35.06 3.66 1.32
N PRO A 429 -34.90 3.80 0.00
CA PRO A 429 -34.31 4.98 -0.61
C PRO A 429 -35.21 6.20 -0.45
N ALA A 430 -34.62 7.35 -0.11
CA ALA A 430 -35.31 8.64 -0.04
C ALA A 430 -34.57 9.71 -0.85
N VAL A 431 -35.27 10.48 -1.68
CA VAL A 431 -34.67 11.52 -2.55
C VAL A 431 -35.29 12.90 -2.39
N ALA A 432 -34.44 13.94 -2.41
CA ALA A 432 -34.88 15.34 -2.55
C ALA A 432 -33.89 16.15 -3.40
N SER A 433 -34.40 17.03 -4.25
CA SER A 433 -33.60 17.92 -5.11
C SER A 433 -33.49 19.36 -4.57
N ASP A 434 -32.34 20.00 -4.80
CA ASP A 434 -32.18 21.47 -4.72
C ASP A 434 -32.39 22.18 -6.07
N GLY A 435 -32.72 21.43 -7.13
CA GLY A 435 -32.86 21.91 -8.51
C GLY A 435 -31.56 21.92 -9.33
N THR A 436 -30.41 21.69 -8.69
CA THR A 436 -29.09 21.52 -9.34
C THR A 436 -28.43 20.18 -8.99
N ARG A 437 -28.76 19.63 -7.82
CA ARG A 437 -28.37 18.33 -7.30
C ARG A 437 -29.55 17.65 -6.63
N THR A 438 -29.41 16.35 -6.37
CA THR A 438 -30.37 15.56 -5.60
C THR A 438 -29.64 14.75 -4.54
N LEU A 439 -30.01 14.90 -3.27
CA LEU A 439 -29.56 14.00 -2.22
C LEU A 439 -30.41 12.74 -2.23
N LEU A 440 -29.77 11.60 -2.46
CA LEU A 440 -30.29 10.25 -2.24
C LEU A 440 -29.78 9.75 -0.88
N VAL A 441 -30.67 9.23 -0.04
CA VAL A 441 -30.37 8.58 1.25
C VAL A 441 -30.85 7.12 1.20
N TRP A 442 -30.16 6.20 1.87
CA TRP A 442 -30.59 4.81 2.05
C TRP A 442 -30.23 4.27 3.46
N MET A 443 -31.01 3.28 3.91
CA MET A 443 -30.66 2.40 5.02
C MET A 443 -29.63 1.36 4.59
N GLU A 444 -28.71 1.00 5.49
CA GLU A 444 -27.72 -0.04 5.22
C GLU A 444 -27.62 -1.03 6.39
N GLN A 445 -28.07 -2.27 6.17
CA GLN A 445 -28.20 -3.30 7.20
C GLN A 445 -26.82 -3.86 7.61
N ARG A 446 -26.39 -3.59 8.85
CA ARG A 446 -25.10 -4.06 9.41
C ARG A 446 -25.28 -5.37 10.20
N PRO A 447 -24.21 -6.17 10.39
CA PRO A 447 -24.24 -7.30 11.32
C PRO A 447 -24.56 -6.89 12.76
N PHE A 448 -25.36 -7.71 13.46
CA PHE A 448 -25.64 -7.54 14.88
C PHE A 448 -24.34 -7.53 15.71
N PRO A 449 -24.16 -6.63 16.70
CA PRO A 449 -25.14 -5.74 17.30
C PRO A 449 -25.13 -4.30 16.75
N GLN A 450 -24.61 -4.04 15.54
CA GLN A 450 -24.54 -2.67 15.03
C GLN A 450 -25.91 -2.12 14.60
N GLY A 451 -26.79 -2.97 14.05
CA GLY A 451 -28.14 -2.61 13.64
C GLY A 451 -28.21 -2.16 12.18
N THR A 452 -28.72 -0.97 11.93
CA THR A 452 -28.92 -0.41 10.58
C THR A 452 -28.40 1.02 10.56
N ASP A 453 -27.51 1.32 9.61
CA ASP A 453 -26.90 2.64 9.43
C ASP A 453 -27.69 3.48 8.40
N LEU A 454 -27.38 4.78 8.30
CA LEU A 454 -27.85 5.64 7.20
C LEU A 454 -26.69 6.26 6.42
N TYR A 455 -26.74 6.13 5.09
CA TYR A 455 -25.80 6.73 4.14
C TYR A 455 -26.55 7.57 3.11
N GLY A 456 -25.85 8.48 2.44
CA GLY A 456 -26.43 9.24 1.34
C GLY A 456 -25.38 9.75 0.36
N THR A 457 -25.81 10.06 -0.86
CA THR A 457 -24.96 10.56 -1.96
C THR A 457 -25.66 11.67 -2.74
N LEU A 458 -24.90 12.61 -3.28
CA LEU A 458 -25.40 13.62 -4.20
C LEU A 458 -25.39 13.12 -5.63
N LEU A 459 -26.46 13.41 -6.36
CA LEU A 459 -26.66 13.14 -7.78
C LEU A 459 -26.81 14.46 -8.54
N SER A 460 -26.52 14.48 -9.83
CA SER A 460 -26.79 15.62 -10.72
C SER A 460 -28.26 15.63 -11.19
N VAL A 461 -28.69 16.71 -11.84
CA VAL A 461 -29.99 16.77 -12.55
C VAL A 461 -30.15 15.72 -13.66
N GLU A 462 -29.07 15.09 -14.10
CA GLU A 462 -29.07 13.98 -15.07
C GLU A 462 -28.94 12.59 -14.38
N GLY A 463 -29.03 12.52 -13.05
CA GLY A 463 -28.96 11.28 -12.27
C GLY A 463 -27.56 10.69 -12.06
N VAL A 464 -26.51 11.36 -12.55
CA VAL A 464 -25.11 10.93 -12.39
C VAL A 464 -24.63 11.22 -10.97
N GLU A 465 -23.94 10.27 -10.34
CA GLU A 465 -23.40 10.45 -8.98
C GLU A 465 -22.28 11.51 -8.94
N LEU A 466 -22.42 12.48 -8.03
CA LEU A 466 -21.50 13.61 -7.81
C LEU A 466 -20.60 13.43 -6.59
N THR A 467 -20.94 12.51 -5.69
CA THR A 467 -20.10 12.09 -4.56
C THR A 467 -19.93 10.57 -4.60
N PRO A 468 -19.13 9.99 -5.53
CA PRO A 468 -19.03 8.55 -5.73
C PRO A 468 -18.84 7.75 -4.42
N GLY A 469 -19.87 7.01 -4.03
CA GLY A 469 -19.89 6.23 -2.79
C GLY A 469 -20.57 6.85 -1.58
N GLY A 470 -21.00 8.11 -1.69
CA GLY A 470 -21.73 8.82 -0.65
C GLY A 470 -20.94 9.09 0.62
N PHE A 471 -21.68 9.31 1.71
CA PHE A 471 -21.19 9.74 3.01
C PHE A 471 -22.15 9.34 4.14
N VAL A 472 -21.63 9.29 5.36
CA VAL A 472 -22.38 8.87 6.56
C VAL A 472 -23.40 9.93 6.98
N ILE A 473 -24.69 9.55 6.98
CA ILE A 473 -25.77 10.31 7.62
C ILE A 473 -25.85 9.94 9.11
N SER A 474 -25.81 8.65 9.44
CA SER A 474 -25.70 8.14 10.81
C SER A 474 -25.00 6.77 10.86
N GLN A 475 -24.23 6.55 11.92
CA GLN A 475 -23.48 5.32 12.23
C GLN A 475 -23.53 5.04 13.75
N THR A 476 -24.63 5.41 14.42
CA THR A 476 -24.69 5.27 15.88
C THR A 476 -25.33 3.94 16.24
N ALA A 477 -24.60 3.07 16.93
CA ALA A 477 -25.01 1.69 17.22
C ALA A 477 -26.48 1.54 17.66
N GLY A 478 -27.23 0.72 16.93
CA GLY A 478 -28.68 0.57 16.96
C GLY A 478 -29.25 0.62 15.53
N ASP A 479 -30.56 0.50 15.39
CA ASP A 479 -31.24 0.59 14.09
C ASP A 479 -31.61 2.04 13.82
N GLN A 480 -31.10 2.59 12.72
CA GLN A 480 -31.60 3.79 12.07
C GLN A 480 -32.37 3.35 10.82
N GLY A 481 -33.59 3.85 10.63
CA GLY A 481 -34.38 3.49 9.46
C GLY A 481 -35.47 4.47 9.09
N GLU A 482 -36.20 4.14 8.01
CA GLU A 482 -37.27 4.97 7.43
C GLU A 482 -36.83 6.43 7.20
N PRO A 483 -35.77 6.65 6.41
CA PRO A 483 -35.26 7.99 6.16
C PRO A 483 -36.27 8.84 5.35
N ALA A 484 -36.46 10.08 5.78
CA ALA A 484 -37.13 11.13 5.04
C ALA A 484 -36.16 12.28 4.79
N VAL A 485 -36.11 12.80 3.56
CA VAL A 485 -35.22 13.88 3.16
C VAL A 485 -36.00 14.97 2.44
N ALA A 486 -35.67 16.23 2.72
CA ALA A 486 -36.23 17.40 2.05
C ALA A 486 -35.21 18.55 2.03
N PHE A 487 -35.29 19.42 1.02
CA PHE A 487 -34.41 20.58 0.86
C PHE A 487 -35.07 21.84 1.43
N ASP A 488 -34.39 22.56 2.33
CA ASP A 488 -34.95 23.72 3.04
C ASP A 488 -34.78 25.07 2.34
N GLY A 489 -34.23 25.07 1.12
CA GLY A 489 -33.84 26.26 0.37
C GLY A 489 -32.35 26.60 0.50
N THR A 490 -31.62 25.98 1.43
CA THR A 490 -30.15 26.12 1.61
C THR A 490 -29.44 24.78 1.81
N ASN A 491 -30.07 23.85 2.53
CA ASN A 491 -29.51 22.58 2.97
C ASN A 491 -30.56 21.48 2.92
N TYR A 492 -30.13 20.23 2.80
CA TYR A 492 -31.00 19.09 3.04
C TYR A 492 -31.13 18.83 4.55
N LEU A 493 -32.35 18.55 5.00
CA LEU A 493 -32.60 17.94 6.30
C LEU A 493 -32.96 16.47 6.06
N VAL A 494 -32.27 15.57 6.77
CA VAL A 494 -32.62 14.14 6.83
C VAL A 494 -33.18 13.84 8.21
N VAL A 495 -34.26 13.07 8.27
CA VAL A 495 -35.00 12.66 9.48
C VAL A 495 -35.23 11.15 9.42
N TRP A 496 -35.17 10.45 10.56
CA TRP A 496 -35.29 8.98 10.60
C TRP A 496 -35.77 8.45 11.96
N ARG A 497 -36.22 7.19 11.96
CA ARG A 497 -36.55 6.36 13.13
C ARG A 497 -35.28 5.75 13.73
N ASP A 498 -35.16 5.74 15.05
CA ASP A 498 -33.88 5.52 15.73
C ASP A 498 -34.00 4.69 17.02
N THR A 499 -33.28 3.56 17.13
CA THR A 499 -33.37 2.59 18.26
C THR A 499 -32.13 2.53 19.17
N ARG A 500 -31.15 3.43 19.00
CA ARG A 500 -29.78 3.53 19.62
C ARG A 500 -29.51 3.09 21.06
N THR A 501 -30.54 2.89 21.86
CA THR A 501 -30.45 2.83 23.33
C THR A 501 -30.75 1.44 23.91
N GLY A 502 -31.11 0.46 23.07
CA GLY A 502 -31.58 -0.85 23.55
C GLY A 502 -32.88 -0.76 24.35
N ILE A 503 -33.62 0.34 24.18
CA ILE A 503 -34.95 0.57 24.76
C ILE A 503 -35.98 0.10 23.73
N GLU A 504 -37.05 -0.55 24.20
CA GLU A 504 -38.15 -1.14 23.40
C GLU A 504 -38.99 -0.13 22.59
N THR A 505 -38.55 1.14 22.47
CA THR A 505 -39.26 2.22 21.78
C THR A 505 -38.29 3.07 20.95
N PRO A 506 -38.51 3.26 19.64
CA PRO A 506 -37.70 4.16 18.81
C PRO A 506 -37.87 5.64 19.19
N ARG A 507 -37.11 6.50 18.51
CA ARG A 507 -37.24 7.98 18.52
C ARG A 507 -37.09 8.54 17.11
N LEU A 508 -37.46 9.81 16.91
CA LEU A 508 -37.08 10.55 15.72
C LEU A 508 -35.78 11.31 15.95
N HIS A 509 -34.81 11.11 15.05
CA HIS A 509 -33.57 11.87 14.98
C HIS A 509 -33.45 12.58 13.63
N GLY A 510 -32.62 13.63 13.58
CA GLY A 510 -32.34 14.36 12.36
C GLY A 510 -30.90 14.87 12.27
N ARG A 511 -30.47 15.15 11.03
CA ARG A 511 -29.17 15.74 10.72
C ARG A 511 -29.26 16.56 9.43
N ARG A 512 -28.56 17.69 9.43
CA ARG A 512 -28.52 18.62 8.30
C ARG A 512 -27.28 18.42 7.44
N ILE A 513 -27.50 18.29 6.13
CA ILE A 513 -26.48 18.08 5.10
C ILE A 513 -26.47 19.30 4.18
N SER A 514 -25.31 19.87 3.88
CA SER A 514 -25.20 21.00 2.95
C SER A 514 -25.60 20.63 1.52
N ALA A 515 -25.92 21.64 0.70
CA ALA A 515 -26.05 21.47 -0.76
C ALA A 515 -24.77 20.95 -1.46
N SER A 516 -23.66 20.77 -0.74
CA SER A 516 -22.41 20.14 -1.21
C SER A 516 -22.08 18.81 -0.50
N GLY A 517 -23.06 18.16 0.15
CA GLY A 517 -22.91 16.80 0.69
C GLY A 517 -22.16 16.72 2.02
N VAL A 518 -21.77 17.85 2.61
CA VAL A 518 -21.07 17.90 3.91
C VAL A 518 -22.10 17.92 5.06
N PRO A 519 -22.10 16.95 5.98
CA PRO A 519 -22.94 17.01 7.19
C PRO A 519 -22.52 18.16 8.10
N LEU A 520 -23.42 19.10 8.38
CA LEU A 520 -23.08 20.38 9.00
C LEU A 520 -22.92 20.32 10.52
N ARG A 521 -23.58 19.38 11.19
CA ARG A 521 -23.55 19.22 12.65
C ARG A 521 -23.66 17.75 13.08
N ARG A 522 -23.52 17.55 14.39
CA ARG A 522 -23.97 16.33 15.06
C ARG A 522 -25.48 16.17 14.94
N GLU A 523 -25.90 14.92 14.99
CA GLU A 523 -27.29 14.48 14.97
C GLU A 523 -28.03 14.98 16.21
N PHE A 524 -29.33 15.26 16.08
CA PHE A 524 -30.17 15.79 17.15
C PHE A 524 -31.52 15.05 17.21
N PRO A 525 -32.11 14.86 18.40
CA PRO A 525 -33.45 14.32 18.53
C PRO A 525 -34.47 15.35 18.05
N ILE A 526 -35.40 14.92 17.18
CA ILE A 526 -36.57 15.71 16.77
C ILE A 526 -37.74 15.46 17.73
N HIS A 527 -37.85 14.22 18.24
CA HIS A 527 -38.83 13.86 19.25
C HIS A 527 -38.18 13.07 20.39
N ALA A 528 -38.60 13.33 21.64
CA ALA A 528 -37.90 12.89 22.85
C ALA A 528 -38.68 11.90 23.74
N HIS A 529 -39.96 11.64 23.48
CA HIS A 529 -40.74 10.67 24.26
C HIS A 529 -40.54 9.23 23.74
N ARG A 530 -41.22 8.27 24.40
CA ARG A 530 -41.02 6.82 24.23
C ARG A 530 -42.24 6.23 23.52
N SER A 531 -42.14 6.14 22.20
CA SER A 531 -43.28 5.80 21.36
C SER A 531 -42.81 4.88 20.24
N PHE A 532 -43.67 3.96 19.78
CA PHE A 532 -43.47 3.35 18.45
C PHE A 532 -43.65 4.45 17.40
N LEU A 533 -42.96 4.34 16.27
CA LEU A 533 -42.89 5.39 15.25
C LEU A 533 -42.65 4.67 13.93
N ASP A 534 -43.60 4.72 13.00
CA ASP A 534 -43.41 4.14 11.67
C ASP A 534 -43.36 5.29 10.63
N ALA A 535 -42.43 5.16 9.69
CA ALA A 535 -42.34 5.92 8.45
C ALA A 535 -42.50 7.46 8.55
N PRO A 536 -41.57 8.22 9.17
CA PRO A 536 -41.66 9.69 9.19
C PRO A 536 -41.75 10.28 7.78
N ARG A 537 -42.41 11.44 7.66
CA ARG A 537 -42.51 12.21 6.41
C ARG A 537 -42.12 13.67 6.65
N LEU A 538 -41.57 14.32 5.63
CA LEU A 538 -40.89 15.60 5.77
C LEU A 538 -41.18 16.53 4.58
N ALA A 539 -41.55 17.78 4.88
CA ALA A 539 -41.61 18.86 3.89
C ALA A 539 -40.89 20.10 4.44
N CYS A 540 -40.31 20.93 3.57
CA CYS A 540 -39.64 22.17 3.96
C CYS A 540 -40.14 23.37 3.16
N GLY A 541 -40.16 24.55 3.80
CA GLY A 541 -40.85 25.73 3.25
C GLY A 541 -39.98 26.91 2.83
N GLY A 542 -38.70 26.71 2.51
CA GLY A 542 -37.76 27.84 2.36
C GLY A 542 -37.52 28.49 3.72
N GLY A 543 -36.88 27.76 4.63
CA GLY A 543 -36.87 28.06 6.07
C GLY A 543 -37.15 26.80 6.90
N ASP A 544 -38.12 26.87 7.82
CA ASP A 544 -38.46 25.73 8.67
C ASP A 544 -38.95 24.51 7.85
N CYS A 545 -38.54 23.32 8.30
CA CYS A 545 -39.07 22.03 7.85
C CYS A 545 -40.10 21.51 8.86
N PHE A 546 -41.12 20.77 8.40
CA PHE A 546 -42.10 20.11 9.25
C PHE A 546 -42.02 18.60 9.04
N ALA A 547 -41.60 17.90 10.10
CA ALA A 547 -41.57 16.44 10.16
C ALA A 547 -42.87 15.95 10.79
N VAL A 548 -43.48 14.90 10.23
CA VAL A 548 -44.71 14.26 10.75
C VAL A 548 -44.49 12.76 10.96
N TRP A 549 -45.20 12.18 11.93
CA TRP A 549 -45.13 10.78 12.34
C TRP A 549 -46.43 10.33 13.01
N ASP A 550 -46.66 9.02 13.12
CA ASP A 550 -47.69 8.43 13.97
C ASP A 550 -47.14 8.06 15.36
N GLU A 551 -47.95 8.25 16.41
CA GLU A 551 -47.53 8.00 17.79
C GLU A 551 -48.57 7.19 18.59
N PRO A 552 -48.22 5.99 19.11
CA PRO A 552 -49.13 5.17 19.91
C PRO A 552 -49.53 5.86 21.23
N PRO A 553 -50.76 5.58 21.72
CA PRO A 553 -51.30 6.28 22.88
C PRO A 553 -50.68 5.74 24.17
N VAL A 554 -50.24 6.66 25.04
CA VAL A 554 -49.46 6.39 26.26
C VAL A 554 -50.18 5.53 27.33
N SER A 555 -51.41 5.08 27.07
CA SER A 555 -52.20 4.26 28.01
C SER A 555 -53.16 3.27 27.31
N SER A 556 -52.60 2.17 26.79
CA SER A 556 -53.25 0.84 26.72
C SER A 556 -54.69 0.76 26.17
N GLY A 557 -55.00 1.43 25.05
CA GLY A 557 -56.30 1.24 24.39
C GLY A 557 -56.55 2.13 23.17
N PHE A 558 -56.47 1.52 21.98
CA PHE A 558 -56.94 2.02 20.68
C PHE A 558 -56.23 3.26 20.09
N GLY A 559 -55.14 2.98 19.37
CA GLY A 559 -54.84 3.69 18.13
C GLY A 559 -53.82 4.81 18.20
N ASP A 560 -52.91 4.80 17.23
CA ASP A 560 -51.87 5.78 17.03
C ASP A 560 -52.46 7.14 16.62
N ILE A 561 -51.68 8.22 16.77
CA ILE A 561 -52.13 9.61 16.61
C ILE A 561 -51.19 10.34 15.65
N ALA A 562 -51.75 11.04 14.67
CA ALA A 562 -50.97 11.88 13.76
C ALA A 562 -50.36 13.10 14.48
N ARG A 563 -49.03 13.26 14.38
CA ARG A 563 -48.26 14.35 15.00
C ARG A 563 -47.23 14.94 14.05
N GLY A 564 -46.69 16.10 14.41
CA GLY A 564 -45.51 16.67 13.77
C GLY A 564 -44.77 17.72 14.59
N ALA A 565 -43.55 18.07 14.19
CA ALA A 565 -42.75 19.14 14.80
C ALA A 565 -41.93 19.90 13.76
N ARG A 566 -41.76 21.20 13.96
CA ARG A 566 -40.95 22.05 13.08
C ARG A 566 -39.48 22.03 13.50
N VAL A 567 -38.60 21.94 12.50
CA VAL A 567 -37.14 21.99 12.63
C VAL A 567 -36.63 23.19 11.83
N SER A 568 -36.01 24.13 12.54
CA SER A 568 -35.50 25.38 11.93
C SER A 568 -34.22 25.18 11.10
N PRO A 569 -33.87 26.13 10.21
CA PRO A 569 -32.57 26.16 9.51
C PRO A 569 -31.34 26.11 10.42
N THR A 570 -31.51 26.40 11.71
CA THR A 570 -30.45 26.38 12.73
C THR A 570 -30.47 25.14 13.63
N ASP A 571 -31.16 24.08 13.22
CA ASP A 571 -31.31 22.77 13.92
C ASP A 571 -31.98 22.86 15.30
N VAL A 572 -32.75 23.91 15.55
CA VAL A 572 -33.61 24.02 16.74
C VAL A 572 -34.98 23.44 16.40
N VAL A 573 -35.40 22.43 17.16
CA VAL A 573 -36.77 21.91 17.17
C VAL A 573 -37.66 22.93 17.87
N LEU A 574 -38.69 23.43 17.19
CA LEU A 574 -39.58 24.48 17.70
C LEU A 574 -40.73 23.90 18.54
N ASP A 575 -41.13 22.66 18.26
CA ASP A 575 -42.28 21.98 18.87
C ASP A 575 -41.84 20.65 19.56
N PRO A 576 -40.98 20.68 20.59
CA PRO A 576 -40.33 19.48 21.13
C PRO A 576 -41.26 18.47 21.83
N LEU A 577 -42.53 18.82 22.05
CA LEU A 577 -43.59 17.92 22.54
C LEU A 577 -44.41 17.28 21.40
N GLY A 578 -44.20 17.71 20.15
CA GLY A 578 -45.11 17.47 19.04
C GLY A 578 -46.28 18.46 19.02
N ILE A 579 -46.81 18.70 17.83
CA ILE A 579 -48.11 19.31 17.55
C ILE A 579 -49.10 18.15 17.36
N ASP A 580 -50.17 18.12 18.15
CA ASP A 580 -51.29 17.20 17.92
C ASP A 580 -52.05 17.63 16.65
N LEU A 581 -51.98 16.80 15.60
CA LEU A 581 -52.79 16.93 14.37
C LEU A 581 -54.05 16.06 14.48
N GLY A 582 -53.90 14.95 15.20
CA GLY A 582 -54.86 13.88 15.38
C GLY A 582 -56.05 14.17 16.31
N GLY A 583 -56.84 13.14 16.63
CA GLY A 583 -58.15 13.37 17.27
C GLY A 583 -59.02 12.14 17.56
N GLY A 584 -58.66 11.37 18.58
CA GLY A 584 -59.60 10.51 19.33
C GLY A 584 -60.06 9.21 18.67
N ALA A 585 -59.59 8.93 17.45
CA ALA A 585 -59.65 7.64 16.79
C ALA A 585 -58.23 7.21 16.40
N PRO A 586 -57.97 5.91 16.13
CA PRO A 586 -56.72 5.45 15.53
C PRO A 586 -56.42 6.14 14.19
N GLU A 587 -55.19 6.62 14.03
CA GLU A 587 -54.70 7.39 12.89
C GLU A 587 -53.28 6.96 12.50
N SER A 588 -53.03 6.67 11.22
CA SER A 588 -51.75 6.11 10.74
C SER A 588 -51.34 6.66 9.37
N TYR A 589 -50.07 6.46 9.00
CA TYR A 589 -49.48 6.88 7.72
C TYR A 589 -49.66 8.40 7.40
N PRO A 590 -49.23 9.32 8.27
CA PRO A 590 -49.29 10.75 7.99
C PRO A 590 -48.28 11.17 6.91
N ALA A 591 -48.76 11.81 5.84
CA ALA A 591 -47.96 12.38 4.77
C ALA A 591 -48.14 13.90 4.72
N VAL A 592 -47.07 14.64 4.38
CA VAL A 592 -47.03 16.12 4.42
C VAL A 592 -46.48 16.71 3.12
N SER A 593 -47.07 17.82 2.68
CA SER A 593 -46.55 18.67 1.60
C SER A 593 -46.70 20.15 1.95
N PHE A 594 -46.11 21.04 1.15
CA PHE A 594 -46.03 22.48 1.42
C PHE A 594 -46.41 23.32 0.19
N ASP A 595 -47.30 24.30 0.35
CA ASP A 595 -47.88 25.10 -0.75
C ASP A 595 -47.13 26.42 -1.05
N GLY A 596 -46.03 26.70 -0.36
CA GLY A 596 -45.34 28.00 -0.35
C GLY A 596 -45.64 28.86 0.89
N THR A 597 -46.79 28.63 1.51
CA THR A 597 -47.36 29.39 2.65
C THR A 597 -47.56 28.49 3.89
N ASN A 598 -48.20 27.33 3.72
CA ASN A 598 -48.62 26.40 4.77
C ASN A 598 -48.26 24.94 4.42
N PHE A 599 -48.24 24.09 5.43
CA PHE A 599 -48.21 22.64 5.26
C PHE A 599 -49.63 22.09 5.19
N LEU A 600 -49.86 21.09 4.34
CA LEU A 600 -51.04 20.22 4.40
C LEU A 600 -50.57 18.81 4.80
N VAL A 601 -51.11 18.29 5.89
CA VAL A 601 -50.84 16.91 6.37
C VAL A 601 -52.11 16.08 6.16
N VAL A 602 -51.98 14.87 5.62
CA VAL A 602 -53.05 13.89 5.37
C VAL A 602 -52.71 12.55 6.01
N TRP A 603 -53.68 11.83 6.56
CA TRP A 603 -53.51 10.50 7.20
C TRP A 603 -54.72 9.59 7.00
N GLU A 604 -54.54 8.30 7.27
CA GLU A 604 -55.63 7.32 7.36
C GLU A 604 -56.24 7.33 8.76
N VAL A 605 -57.57 7.22 8.84
CA VAL A 605 -58.33 7.09 10.10
C VAL A 605 -59.02 5.72 10.14
N HIS A 606 -58.80 4.96 11.21
CA HIS A 606 -59.43 3.65 11.45
C HIS A 606 -60.49 3.73 12.57
N PRO A 607 -61.71 4.23 12.30
CA PRO A 607 -62.72 4.42 13.34
C PRO A 607 -63.21 3.10 13.97
N SER A 608 -63.29 3.07 15.30
CA SER A 608 -63.69 1.89 16.07
C SER A 608 -65.22 1.74 16.14
N GLY A 609 -65.81 1.00 15.21
CA GLY A 609 -67.22 0.61 15.28
C GLY A 609 -67.74 -0.14 14.04
N SER A 610 -68.68 -1.06 14.24
CA SER A 610 -69.31 -1.80 13.15
C SER A 610 -70.11 -0.86 12.24
N GLY A 611 -69.71 -0.74 10.97
CA GLY A 611 -70.37 0.11 9.98
C GLY A 611 -69.82 1.54 9.88
N VAL A 612 -68.71 1.87 10.55
CA VAL A 612 -67.98 3.11 10.28
C VAL A 612 -66.85 2.82 9.28
N LEU A 613 -66.82 3.57 8.18
CA LEU A 613 -65.89 3.32 7.07
C LEU A 613 -64.51 3.95 7.34
N ARG A 614 -63.44 3.29 6.87
CA ARG A 614 -62.10 3.89 6.78
C ARG A 614 -62.15 5.15 5.91
N ARG A 615 -61.35 6.15 6.26
CA ARG A 615 -61.32 7.46 5.60
C ARG A 615 -59.96 8.12 5.70
N LEU A 616 -59.68 8.99 4.73
CA LEU A 616 -58.53 9.88 4.72
C LEU A 616 -58.98 11.26 5.21
N GLU A 617 -58.27 11.80 6.20
CA GLU A 617 -58.46 13.16 6.72
C GLU A 617 -57.18 13.99 6.59
N ALA A 618 -57.31 15.31 6.51
CA ALA A 618 -56.20 16.23 6.42
C ALA A 618 -56.39 17.52 7.25
N VAL A 619 -55.29 18.18 7.62
CA VAL A 619 -55.31 19.52 8.25
C VAL A 619 -54.22 20.44 7.70
N ARG A 620 -54.55 21.73 7.60
CA ARG A 620 -53.63 22.81 7.26
C ARG A 620 -52.86 23.25 8.50
N VAL A 621 -51.54 23.29 8.44
CA VAL A 621 -50.66 23.79 9.52
C VAL A 621 -49.84 24.96 9.00
N SER A 622 -49.99 26.12 9.64
CA SER A 622 -49.18 27.31 9.32
C SER A 622 -47.69 27.11 9.67
N ARG A 623 -46.79 27.88 9.04
CA ARG A 623 -45.37 27.99 9.45
C ARG A 623 -45.19 28.26 10.96
N ALA A 624 -46.18 28.90 11.60
CA ALA A 624 -46.19 29.19 13.04
C ALA A 624 -46.55 27.99 13.94
N GLY A 625 -46.84 26.80 13.38
CA GLY A 625 -47.26 25.62 14.14
C GLY A 625 -48.73 25.67 14.59
N THR A 626 -49.53 26.59 14.06
CA THR A 626 -50.97 26.68 14.36
C THR A 626 -51.77 25.95 13.29
N VAL A 627 -52.62 25.01 13.71
CA VAL A 627 -53.63 24.35 12.85
C VAL A 627 -54.66 25.39 12.41
N LEU A 628 -54.94 25.44 11.10
CA LEU A 628 -55.81 26.44 10.48
C LEU A 628 -57.23 25.90 10.24
N ALA A 629 -58.15 26.80 9.90
CA ALA A 629 -59.50 26.43 9.46
C ALA A 629 -59.49 26.05 7.96
N PRO A 630 -60.36 25.12 7.51
CA PRO A 630 -61.22 24.25 8.32
C PRO A 630 -60.39 23.22 9.11
N GLY A 631 -60.74 23.01 10.38
CA GLY A 631 -59.88 22.30 11.34
C GLY A 631 -59.72 20.80 11.12
N ARG A 632 -60.51 20.20 10.21
CA ARG A 632 -60.38 18.84 9.65
C ARG A 632 -61.01 18.84 8.26
N ILE A 633 -60.30 18.29 7.28
CA ILE A 633 -60.69 18.18 5.88
C ILE A 633 -60.94 16.70 5.59
N LEU A 634 -62.14 16.34 5.12
CA LEU A 634 -62.43 14.98 4.66
C LEU A 634 -61.96 14.82 3.21
N VAL A 635 -60.94 14.00 2.98
CA VAL A 635 -60.36 13.76 1.66
C VAL A 635 -61.10 12.64 0.93
N ARG A 636 -61.31 11.49 1.60
CA ARG A 636 -62.00 10.33 1.02
C ARG A 636 -62.61 9.47 2.12
N GLN A 637 -63.83 8.96 1.93
CA GLN A 637 -64.43 7.91 2.76
C GLN A 637 -65.10 6.89 1.83
N SER A 638 -64.86 5.59 2.05
CA SER A 638 -65.28 4.54 1.11
C SER A 638 -65.41 3.18 1.78
N GLU A 639 -66.33 2.35 1.29
CA GLU A 639 -66.46 0.93 1.69
C GLU A 639 -65.27 0.09 1.16
N LEU A 640 -64.59 0.58 0.12
CA LEU A 640 -63.42 -0.05 -0.49
C LEU A 640 -62.10 0.26 0.25
N THR A 641 -62.18 0.77 1.49
CA THR A 641 -61.05 1.09 2.39
C THR A 641 -59.91 1.89 1.73
N PRO A 642 -59.94 3.24 1.81
CA PRO A 642 -58.87 4.09 1.29
C PRO A 642 -57.71 4.17 2.29
N GLU A 643 -56.50 3.80 1.85
CA GLU A 643 -55.37 3.49 2.74
C GLU A 643 -54.05 4.11 2.25
N LYS A 644 -53.13 4.36 3.20
CA LYS A 644 -51.73 4.77 2.96
C LYS A 644 -51.58 5.98 2.01
N PRO A 645 -52.05 7.18 2.39
CA PRO A 645 -51.98 8.36 1.53
C PRO A 645 -50.53 8.82 1.27
N SER A 646 -50.29 9.42 0.11
CA SER A 646 -49.08 10.17 -0.23
C SER A 646 -49.47 11.48 -0.92
N ILE A 647 -48.63 12.51 -0.84
CA ILE A 647 -49.03 13.88 -1.16
C ILE A 647 -47.86 14.73 -1.71
N ALA A 648 -48.12 15.50 -2.76
CA ALA A 648 -47.20 16.52 -3.29
C ALA A 648 -47.96 17.78 -3.71
N PHE A 649 -47.30 18.94 -3.72
CA PHE A 649 -47.88 20.19 -4.22
C PHE A 649 -47.57 20.36 -5.72
N ASP A 650 -48.60 20.55 -6.54
CA ASP A 650 -48.53 20.58 -8.01
C ASP A 650 -48.25 21.97 -8.62
N GLY A 651 -47.94 22.95 -7.76
CA GLY A 651 -47.79 24.36 -8.12
C GLY A 651 -49.08 25.18 -7.91
N THR A 652 -50.24 24.53 -7.84
CA THR A 652 -51.55 25.16 -7.60
C THR A 652 -52.34 24.50 -6.47
N ASN A 653 -52.27 23.17 -6.35
CA ASN A 653 -53.04 22.32 -5.44
C ASN A 653 -52.15 21.22 -4.83
N HIS A 654 -52.59 20.60 -3.76
CA HIS A 654 -52.02 19.36 -3.26
C HIS A 654 -52.64 18.16 -3.98
N VAL A 655 -51.86 17.41 -4.75
CA VAL A 655 -52.29 16.10 -5.28
C VAL A 655 -52.07 15.05 -4.19
N ILE A 656 -53.16 14.40 -3.78
CA ILE A 656 -53.15 13.28 -2.84
C ILE A 656 -53.41 12.00 -3.64
N ALA A 657 -52.59 10.97 -3.45
CA ALA A 657 -52.79 9.62 -3.99
C ALA A 657 -52.89 8.58 -2.86
N TRP A 658 -53.62 7.49 -3.11
CA TRP A 658 -53.83 6.41 -2.15
C TRP A 658 -54.23 5.10 -2.86
N THR A 659 -54.23 4.00 -2.10
CA THR A 659 -54.75 2.70 -2.56
C THR A 659 -56.17 2.51 -2.01
N GLU A 660 -57.12 2.10 -2.86
CA GLU A 660 -58.53 1.84 -2.49
C GLU A 660 -59.06 0.65 -3.30
N GLY A 661 -59.56 -0.39 -2.64
CA GLY A 661 -60.12 -1.58 -3.31
C GLY A 661 -59.12 -2.25 -4.26
N GLY A 662 -57.85 -2.31 -3.87
CA GLY A 662 -56.75 -2.83 -4.70
C GLY A 662 -56.37 -1.95 -5.90
N ASN A 663 -56.91 -0.74 -6.03
CA ASN A 663 -56.65 0.18 -7.15
C ASN A 663 -55.95 1.46 -6.67
N VAL A 664 -55.13 2.07 -7.53
CA VAL A 664 -54.51 3.39 -7.25
C VAL A 664 -55.45 4.51 -7.69
N ARG A 665 -55.64 5.49 -6.80
CA ARG A 665 -56.43 6.70 -7.04
C ARG A 665 -55.66 7.97 -6.68
N ALA A 666 -56.10 9.09 -7.24
CA ALA A 666 -55.66 10.43 -6.84
C ALA A 666 -56.77 11.49 -6.98
N LEU A 667 -56.64 12.60 -6.24
CA LEU A 667 -57.43 13.83 -6.38
C LEU A 667 -56.60 15.07 -5.97
N ARG A 668 -57.08 16.29 -6.27
CA ARG A 668 -56.49 17.54 -5.74
C ARG A 668 -57.29 18.14 -4.59
N VAL A 669 -56.57 18.72 -3.63
CA VAL A 669 -57.08 19.61 -2.58
C VAL A 669 -56.41 20.99 -2.75
N ASP A 670 -57.18 22.07 -2.75
CA ASP A 670 -56.63 23.42 -2.91
C ASP A 670 -55.89 23.90 -1.64
N THR A 671 -55.20 25.04 -1.75
CA THR A 671 -54.43 25.64 -0.65
C THR A 671 -55.29 26.17 0.51
N GLU A 672 -56.62 26.23 0.34
CA GLU A 672 -57.59 26.56 1.40
C GLU A 672 -58.21 25.33 2.08
N GLY A 673 -57.97 24.13 1.54
CA GLY A 673 -58.42 22.85 2.10
C GLY A 673 -59.71 22.31 1.47
N MET A 674 -60.11 22.79 0.29
CA MET A 674 -61.26 22.28 -0.46
C MET A 674 -60.84 21.17 -1.43
N VAL A 675 -61.59 20.06 -1.44
CA VAL A 675 -61.44 19.01 -2.47
C VAL A 675 -61.89 19.58 -3.82
N VAL A 676 -60.99 19.57 -4.81
CA VAL A 676 -61.19 20.16 -6.15
C VAL A 676 -61.84 19.16 -7.09
N ASP A 677 -61.39 17.90 -7.07
CA ASP A 677 -61.88 16.84 -7.94
C ASP A 677 -62.89 15.96 -7.17
N PRO A 678 -64.20 16.03 -7.46
CA PRO A 678 -65.23 15.36 -6.64
C PRO A 678 -65.30 13.85 -6.87
N GLU A 679 -64.77 13.36 -8.00
CA GLU A 679 -64.59 11.94 -8.28
C GLU A 679 -63.09 11.67 -8.49
N PRO A 680 -62.45 10.81 -7.68
CA PRO A 680 -61.03 10.51 -7.83
C PRO A 680 -60.68 9.89 -9.18
N TRP A 681 -59.57 10.33 -9.76
CA TRP A 681 -58.96 9.64 -10.89
C TRP A 681 -58.64 8.19 -10.52
N LEU A 682 -58.81 7.28 -11.49
CA LEU A 682 -58.37 5.89 -11.40
C LEU A 682 -57.12 5.75 -12.27
N LEU A 683 -55.99 5.36 -11.66
CA LEU A 683 -54.68 5.33 -12.33
C LEU A 683 -54.23 3.91 -12.69
N SER A 684 -54.62 2.91 -11.89
CA SER A 684 -54.44 1.49 -12.19
C SER A 684 -55.50 0.96 -13.15
N SER A 685 -55.20 -0.14 -13.84
CA SER A 685 -56.20 -0.83 -14.67
C SER A 685 -57.26 -1.53 -13.81
N PRO A 686 -58.56 -1.51 -14.17
CA PRO A 686 -59.59 -2.23 -13.42
C PRO A 686 -59.28 -3.73 -13.31
N GLY A 687 -59.20 -4.24 -12.07
CA GLY A 687 -58.85 -5.64 -11.79
C GLY A 687 -57.34 -5.92 -11.68
N GLN A 688 -56.50 -4.89 -11.75
CA GLN A 688 -55.11 -4.96 -11.33
C GLN A 688 -55.03 -4.92 -9.81
N GLU A 689 -54.49 -5.96 -9.16
CA GLU A 689 -54.34 -6.02 -7.70
C GLU A 689 -53.09 -5.27 -7.25
N VAL A 690 -53.24 -4.05 -6.74
CA VAL A 690 -52.18 -3.38 -5.94
C VAL A 690 -52.05 -4.13 -4.62
N PRO A 691 -50.83 -4.55 -4.19
CA PRO A 691 -50.65 -5.29 -2.94
C PRO A 691 -51.00 -4.42 -1.73
N PHE A 692 -51.46 -5.03 -0.63
CA PHE A 692 -51.79 -4.31 0.62
C PHE A 692 -50.59 -3.51 1.20
N TRP A 693 -49.35 -3.90 0.91
CA TRP A 693 -48.13 -3.16 1.27
C TRP A 693 -47.70 -2.12 0.23
N GLY A 694 -48.28 -2.12 -0.97
CA GLY A 694 -48.03 -1.12 -2.01
C GLY A 694 -48.66 0.23 -1.69
N GLN A 695 -47.88 1.14 -1.09
CA GLN A 695 -48.24 2.55 -0.98
C GLN A 695 -48.09 3.23 -2.35
N ALA A 696 -49.17 3.87 -2.83
CA ALA A 696 -49.07 4.80 -3.96
C ALA A 696 -48.33 6.07 -3.53
N GLN A 697 -47.38 6.52 -4.34
CA GLN A 697 -46.51 7.67 -4.04
C GLN A 697 -46.68 8.80 -5.06
N VAL A 698 -46.41 10.03 -4.65
CA VAL A 698 -46.56 11.24 -5.48
C VAL A 698 -45.28 12.07 -5.49
N ALA A 699 -44.84 12.49 -6.67
CA ALA A 699 -43.83 13.54 -6.86
C ALA A 699 -44.34 14.57 -7.89
N SER A 700 -43.98 15.85 -7.76
CA SER A 700 -44.39 16.88 -8.71
C SER A 700 -43.28 17.88 -9.02
N THR A 701 -43.32 18.44 -10.24
CA THR A 701 -42.41 19.48 -10.74
C THR A 701 -42.95 20.90 -10.56
N GLY A 702 -44.20 21.05 -10.10
CA GLY A 702 -44.95 22.31 -10.14
C GLY A 702 -45.67 22.60 -11.47
N THR A 703 -45.56 21.70 -12.46
CA THR A 703 -46.32 21.72 -13.73
C THR A 703 -46.76 20.34 -14.21
N SER A 704 -46.19 19.26 -13.67
CA SER A 704 -46.58 17.87 -13.92
C SER A 704 -46.38 17.06 -12.65
N THR A 705 -47.26 16.10 -12.40
CA THR A 705 -47.21 15.23 -11.21
C THR A 705 -47.10 13.78 -11.65
N LEU A 706 -46.12 13.06 -11.12
CA LEU A 706 -45.96 11.61 -11.28
C LEU A 706 -46.57 10.90 -10.07
N VAL A 707 -47.56 10.04 -10.31
CA VAL A 707 -48.06 9.08 -9.30
C VAL A 707 -47.56 7.71 -9.67
N TYR A 708 -46.93 7.00 -8.73
CA TYR A 708 -46.23 5.73 -8.98
C TYR A 708 -46.49 4.71 -7.87
N TRP A 709 -46.49 3.42 -8.22
CA TRP A 709 -46.89 2.32 -7.33
C TRP A 709 -46.31 0.96 -7.74
N LEU A 710 -46.41 -0.01 -6.83
CA LEU A 710 -46.03 -1.40 -7.06
C LEU A 710 -47.25 -2.26 -7.45
N SER A 711 -47.03 -3.20 -8.37
CA SER A 711 -48.02 -4.16 -8.86
C SER A 711 -47.34 -5.53 -9.01
N PRO A 712 -48.01 -6.67 -8.73
CA PRO A 712 -47.48 -8.00 -9.04
C PRO A 712 -47.17 -8.13 -10.54
N ALA A 713 -46.10 -8.86 -10.87
CA ALA A 713 -45.71 -9.13 -12.24
C ALA A 713 -46.57 -10.25 -12.88
N PRO A 714 -47.09 -10.09 -14.12
CA PRO A 714 -47.91 -11.13 -14.75
C PRO A 714 -47.14 -12.43 -15.02
N GLY A 715 -47.40 -13.47 -14.22
CA GLY A 715 -46.79 -14.79 -14.36
C GLY A 715 -45.45 -14.98 -13.64
N ASP A 716 -44.99 -13.97 -12.89
CA ASP A 716 -43.79 -14.03 -12.05
C ASP A 716 -44.20 -13.79 -10.58
N SER A 717 -44.05 -14.81 -9.74
CA SER A 717 -44.40 -14.77 -8.32
C SER A 717 -43.26 -14.30 -7.41
N THR A 718 -42.23 -13.65 -7.98
CA THR A 718 -41.01 -13.22 -7.28
C THR A 718 -40.63 -11.76 -7.52
N ALA A 719 -41.29 -11.06 -8.46
CA ALA A 719 -41.05 -9.65 -8.77
C ALA A 719 -42.33 -8.78 -8.75
N ASN A 720 -42.13 -7.50 -8.45
CA ASN A 720 -43.11 -6.43 -8.67
C ASN A 720 -42.73 -5.61 -9.89
N LEU A 721 -43.73 -5.13 -10.64
CA LEU A 721 -43.59 -4.02 -11.58
C LEU A 721 -43.76 -2.69 -10.84
N LEU A 722 -42.86 -1.76 -11.10
CA LEU A 722 -43.01 -0.35 -10.76
C LEU A 722 -43.72 0.34 -11.91
N LEU A 723 -44.92 0.84 -11.65
CA LEU A 723 -45.71 1.57 -12.63
C LEU A 723 -45.84 3.03 -12.21
N GLY A 724 -46.07 3.91 -13.17
CA GLY A 724 -46.52 5.26 -12.87
C GLY A 724 -47.30 5.89 -14.01
N ALA A 725 -48.16 6.84 -13.64
CA ALA A 725 -48.95 7.66 -14.52
C ALA A 725 -48.62 9.14 -14.27
N ARG A 726 -48.49 9.94 -15.33
CA ARG A 726 -48.42 11.40 -15.21
C ARG A 726 -49.82 11.98 -15.13
N ILE A 727 -50.00 12.97 -14.27
CA ILE A 727 -51.13 13.88 -14.23
C ILE A 727 -50.61 15.27 -14.61
N ASP A 728 -51.18 15.89 -15.64
CA ASP A 728 -50.92 17.27 -16.02
C ASP A 728 -51.65 18.22 -15.05
N SER A 729 -50.90 19.03 -14.31
CA SER A 729 -51.44 19.83 -13.19
C SER A 729 -52.49 20.86 -13.63
N ALA A 730 -52.35 21.40 -14.85
CA ALA A 730 -53.18 22.48 -15.37
C ALA A 730 -54.51 21.98 -15.96
N SER A 731 -54.50 20.84 -16.66
CA SER A 731 -55.67 20.28 -17.35
C SER A 731 -56.36 19.16 -16.55
N GLY A 732 -55.67 18.52 -15.60
CA GLY A 732 -56.14 17.30 -14.95
C GLY A 732 -56.17 16.09 -15.89
N THR A 733 -55.44 16.14 -17.00
CA THR A 733 -55.30 15.01 -17.93
C THR A 733 -54.38 13.95 -17.31
N VAL A 734 -54.81 12.70 -17.36
CA VAL A 734 -54.06 11.54 -16.87
C VAL A 734 -53.53 10.75 -18.06
N ASP A 735 -52.21 10.58 -18.13
CA ASP A 735 -51.57 9.69 -19.10
C ASP A 735 -51.72 8.22 -18.66
N PRO A 736 -51.78 7.25 -19.59
CA PRO A 736 -51.82 5.82 -19.25
C PRO A 736 -50.62 5.38 -18.40
N PRO A 737 -50.79 4.40 -17.48
CA PRO A 737 -49.67 3.88 -16.70
C PRO A 737 -48.60 3.24 -17.59
N VAL A 738 -47.35 3.58 -17.31
CA VAL A 738 -46.15 3.02 -17.97
C VAL A 738 -45.25 2.30 -16.97
N GLU A 739 -44.47 1.34 -17.45
CA GLU A 739 -43.50 0.61 -16.63
C GLU A 739 -42.22 1.43 -16.41
N LEU A 740 -41.92 1.72 -15.15
CA LEU A 740 -40.76 2.47 -14.70
C LEU A 740 -39.61 1.55 -14.23
N GLY A 741 -39.89 0.27 -13.99
CA GLY A 741 -38.90 -0.76 -13.68
C GLY A 741 -39.51 -1.97 -12.95
N SER A 742 -38.67 -2.80 -12.34
CA SER A 742 -39.07 -3.92 -11.50
C SER A 742 -38.33 -3.94 -10.16
N LEU A 743 -38.98 -4.50 -9.13
CA LEU A 743 -38.49 -4.59 -7.75
C LEU A 743 -38.64 -6.02 -7.18
N ALA A 744 -37.98 -6.25 -6.05
CA ALA A 744 -38.23 -7.38 -5.16
C ALA A 744 -39.69 -7.41 -4.62
N LEU A 745 -40.11 -8.56 -4.09
CA LEU A 745 -41.43 -8.78 -3.46
C LEU A 745 -41.47 -8.39 -1.96
N GLU A 746 -40.55 -7.54 -1.52
CA GLU A 746 -40.41 -7.13 -0.12
C GLU A 746 -41.06 -5.76 0.17
N TYR A 747 -41.22 -5.40 1.45
CA TYR A 747 -41.87 -4.17 1.94
C TYR A 747 -41.05 -2.89 1.68
N GLN A 748 -40.61 -2.67 0.45
CA GLN A 748 -39.54 -1.72 0.11
C GLN A 748 -40.08 -0.62 -0.81
N LEU A 749 -40.10 0.63 -0.31
CA LEU A 749 -40.79 1.73 -0.97
C LEU A 749 -39.86 2.53 -1.92
N PRO A 750 -40.26 2.75 -3.19
CA PRO A 750 -39.57 3.67 -4.09
C PRO A 750 -39.84 5.14 -3.72
N SER A 751 -38.88 6.02 -4.00
CA SER A 751 -38.95 7.47 -3.76
C SER A 751 -38.59 8.24 -5.04
N ALA A 752 -39.25 9.36 -5.31
CA ALA A 752 -39.01 10.16 -6.51
C ALA A 752 -38.97 11.66 -6.20
N THR A 753 -38.17 12.41 -6.95
CA THR A 753 -38.09 13.86 -6.82
C THR A 753 -37.97 14.53 -8.20
N SER A 754 -38.43 15.77 -8.32
CA SER A 754 -38.35 16.55 -9.56
C SER A 754 -36.94 17.11 -9.79
N VAL A 755 -36.44 16.98 -11.02
CA VAL A 755 -35.12 17.52 -11.46
C VAL A 755 -35.23 18.40 -12.72
N GLY A 756 -36.44 18.76 -13.11
CA GLY A 756 -36.76 19.66 -14.23
C GLY A 756 -38.27 19.82 -14.40
N ALA A 757 -38.71 20.64 -15.37
CA ALA A 757 -40.12 20.99 -15.56
C ALA A 757 -41.06 19.78 -15.80
N SER A 758 -40.56 18.71 -16.41
CA SER A 758 -41.29 17.44 -16.63
C SER A 758 -40.40 16.20 -16.41
N ARG A 759 -39.32 16.35 -15.60
CA ARG A 759 -38.31 15.30 -15.37
C ARG A 759 -38.28 14.87 -13.91
N PHE A 760 -38.35 13.57 -13.67
CA PHE A 760 -38.30 12.98 -12.34
C PHE A 760 -37.10 12.04 -12.21
N LEU A 761 -36.36 12.16 -11.11
CA LEU A 761 -35.36 11.17 -10.71
C LEU A 761 -36.03 10.21 -9.72
N LEU A 762 -36.13 8.95 -10.13
CA LEU A 762 -36.81 7.87 -9.43
C LEU A 762 -35.79 6.91 -8.82
N ALA A 763 -35.79 6.81 -7.49
CA ALA A 763 -35.00 5.87 -6.72
C ALA A 763 -35.86 4.66 -6.27
N TYR A 764 -35.35 3.45 -6.49
CA TYR A 764 -36.05 2.21 -6.18
C TYR A 764 -35.04 1.08 -5.95
N GLN A 765 -35.44 0.01 -5.26
CA GLN A 765 -34.55 -1.13 -5.01
C GLN A 765 -34.85 -2.31 -5.92
N ARG A 766 -33.81 -2.98 -6.40
CA ARG A 766 -33.96 -4.26 -7.09
C ARG A 766 -32.88 -5.24 -6.65
N PHE A 767 -33.13 -6.52 -6.92
CA PHE A 767 -32.08 -7.52 -6.81
C PHE A 767 -31.02 -7.31 -7.90
N VAL A 768 -29.78 -7.59 -7.50
CA VAL A 768 -28.60 -7.55 -8.35
C VAL A 768 -27.88 -8.87 -8.12
N GLY A 769 -27.79 -9.70 -9.16
CA GLY A 769 -27.07 -10.98 -9.19
C GLY A 769 -27.91 -12.23 -8.98
N PRO A 770 -27.41 -13.41 -9.40
CA PRO A 770 -28.27 -14.54 -9.76
C PRO A 770 -28.57 -15.48 -8.57
N PRO A 771 -29.82 -15.92 -8.37
CA PRO A 771 -31.04 -15.30 -8.89
C PRO A 771 -31.34 -13.97 -8.18
N TYR A 772 -30.94 -13.84 -6.90
CA TYR A 772 -31.26 -12.73 -6.01
C TYR A 772 -30.09 -12.40 -5.04
N ALA A 773 -28.88 -12.14 -5.54
CA ALA A 773 -27.67 -12.11 -4.70
C ALA A 773 -27.63 -10.96 -3.67
N ALA A 774 -28.04 -9.74 -4.04
CA ALA A 774 -28.22 -8.63 -3.08
C ALA A 774 -29.28 -7.61 -3.51
N LEU A 775 -29.91 -6.96 -2.53
CA LEU A 775 -30.84 -5.85 -2.74
C LEU A 775 -30.08 -4.52 -2.80
N ARG A 776 -30.20 -3.78 -3.92
CA ARG A 776 -29.46 -2.55 -4.21
C ARG A 776 -30.42 -1.43 -4.57
N VAL A 777 -30.14 -0.22 -4.10
CA VAL A 777 -30.80 1.00 -4.54
C VAL A 777 -30.31 1.35 -5.95
N HIS A 778 -31.23 1.76 -6.80
CA HIS A 778 -31.01 2.22 -8.16
C HIS A 778 -31.67 3.58 -8.37
N ALA A 779 -31.09 4.40 -9.24
CA ALA A 779 -31.68 5.66 -9.69
C ALA A 779 -31.91 5.66 -11.21
N ARG A 780 -33.10 6.08 -11.66
CA ARG A 780 -33.50 6.17 -13.07
C ARG A 780 -34.16 7.51 -13.38
N MET A 781 -33.87 8.10 -14.54
CA MET A 781 -34.58 9.28 -15.03
C MET A 781 -35.91 8.90 -15.70
N VAL A 782 -36.96 9.68 -15.47
CA VAL A 782 -38.27 9.54 -16.09
C VAL A 782 -38.69 10.87 -16.71
N ASP A 783 -38.71 10.92 -18.04
CA ASP A 783 -39.02 12.10 -18.84
C ASP A 783 -40.39 11.97 -19.52
N TYR A 784 -41.25 12.97 -19.36
CA TYR A 784 -42.60 12.99 -19.98
C TYR A 784 -42.79 14.11 -21.03
N ASP A 785 -41.72 14.82 -21.43
CA ASP A 785 -41.76 15.85 -22.49
C ASP A 785 -41.74 15.28 -23.93
N ALA A 786 -41.59 13.96 -24.09
CA ALA A 786 -41.68 13.31 -25.40
C ALA A 786 -43.14 13.29 -25.88
N ALA A 787 -43.46 14.15 -26.86
CA ALA A 787 -44.80 14.20 -27.47
C ALA A 787 -45.23 12.82 -28.00
N PRO A 788 -46.46 12.35 -27.71
CA PRO A 788 -46.89 11.00 -28.09
C PRO A 788 -46.95 10.87 -29.62
N LEU A 789 -46.06 10.06 -30.19
CA LEU A 789 -46.17 9.64 -31.59
C LEU A 789 -47.47 8.85 -31.77
N ALA A 790 -48.24 9.22 -32.80
CA ALA A 790 -49.61 8.76 -32.98
C ALA A 790 -49.68 7.22 -33.10
N VAL A 791 -50.19 6.57 -32.05
CA VAL A 791 -50.42 5.12 -32.01
C VAL A 791 -51.47 4.75 -33.05
N ALA A 792 -51.08 3.92 -34.02
CA ALA A 792 -52.05 3.34 -34.96
C ALA A 792 -53.06 2.46 -34.19
N PRO A 793 -54.36 2.56 -34.47
CA PRO A 793 -55.38 1.98 -33.60
C PRO A 793 -55.26 0.45 -33.51
N ALA A 794 -55.28 -0.05 -32.27
CA ALA A 794 -55.23 -1.49 -31.99
C ALA A 794 -56.37 -2.22 -32.73
N ARG A 795 -56.03 -3.31 -33.43
CA ARG A 795 -57.03 -4.17 -34.06
C ARG A 795 -57.77 -4.97 -32.99
N GLY A 796 -59.07 -4.68 -32.84
CA GLY A 796 -59.98 -5.45 -32.01
C GLY A 796 -60.17 -6.91 -32.48
N PRO A 797 -60.83 -7.75 -31.66
CA PRO A 797 -60.77 -9.20 -31.79
C PRO A 797 -61.67 -9.79 -32.88
N SER A 798 -61.14 -10.77 -33.61
CA SER A 798 -61.88 -11.75 -34.42
C SER A 798 -61.00 -13.00 -34.62
N GLY A 799 -61.52 -14.23 -34.70
CA GLY A 799 -62.94 -14.59 -34.66
C GLY A 799 -63.27 -15.95 -35.29
N GLY A 800 -62.59 -17.03 -34.90
CA GLY A 800 -63.09 -18.40 -35.04
C GLY A 800 -62.86 -19.20 -36.34
N SER A 801 -62.45 -20.46 -36.13
CA SER A 801 -63.01 -21.70 -36.73
C SER A 801 -62.24 -22.53 -37.79
N ASN A 802 -61.73 -23.68 -37.30
CA ASN A 802 -62.02 -25.06 -37.76
C ASN A 802 -61.47 -25.67 -39.07
N ALA A 803 -60.47 -26.55 -38.90
CA ALA A 803 -60.46 -27.95 -39.41
C ALA A 803 -59.69 -28.82 -38.37
N LYS A 804 -60.29 -29.83 -37.69
CA LYS A 804 -60.48 -31.25 -38.09
C LYS A 804 -59.17 -31.94 -38.54
N MET A 805 -58.78 -33.15 -38.06
CA MET A 805 -59.59 -34.27 -37.55
C MET A 805 -58.79 -35.31 -36.70
N CYS A 806 -59.45 -35.94 -35.70
CA CYS A 806 -59.26 -37.27 -35.03
C CYS A 806 -57.86 -37.96 -34.90
N ILE A 807 -57.35 -38.34 -33.70
CA ILE A 807 -57.74 -39.41 -32.71
C ILE A 807 -57.15 -40.80 -33.06
N PRO A 808 -56.51 -41.56 -32.11
CA PRO A 808 -57.15 -42.03 -30.86
C PRO A 808 -56.36 -42.09 -29.51
N HIS A 809 -57.17 -42.24 -28.45
CA HIS A 809 -56.90 -42.59 -27.03
C HIS A 809 -56.86 -44.16 -26.86
N PRO A 810 -56.82 -44.83 -25.66
CA PRO A 810 -56.88 -44.42 -24.24
C PRO A 810 -55.71 -45.02 -23.36
N SER A 811 -55.62 -45.04 -22.01
CA SER A 811 -56.58 -45.06 -20.88
C SER A 811 -55.98 -44.59 -19.53
N ALA A 812 -56.79 -44.48 -18.47
CA ALA A 812 -56.42 -44.26 -17.03
C ALA A 812 -56.33 -45.62 -16.26
N PRO A 813 -56.17 -45.77 -14.90
CA PRO A 813 -56.46 -44.83 -13.78
C PRO A 813 -55.46 -44.82 -12.58
N GLU A 814 -55.96 -44.48 -11.38
CA GLU A 814 -55.31 -44.11 -10.10
C GLU A 814 -54.69 -45.26 -9.26
N VAL A 815 -53.86 -44.90 -8.25
CA VAL A 815 -54.05 -45.11 -6.78
C VAL A 815 -52.73 -44.86 -6.00
N ALA A 816 -52.79 -44.34 -4.76
CA ALA A 816 -51.65 -44.21 -3.83
C ALA A 816 -52.09 -44.35 -2.35
N ILE A 817 -51.38 -45.14 -1.53
CA ILE A 817 -51.65 -45.36 -0.07
C ILE A 817 -50.36 -45.66 0.75
N GLU A 818 -50.12 -44.83 1.77
CA GLU A 818 -49.53 -45.02 3.13
C GLU A 818 -48.08 -45.52 3.44
N TYR A 819 -47.56 -45.00 4.57
CA TYR A 819 -46.35 -45.38 5.34
C TYR A 819 -46.69 -46.38 6.48
N PRO A 820 -45.72 -46.99 7.20
CA PRO A 820 -45.30 -46.43 8.51
C PRO A 820 -43.80 -46.61 8.87
N ALA A 821 -43.42 -46.18 10.08
CA ALA A 821 -42.03 -46.03 10.58
C ALA A 821 -41.59 -47.16 11.57
N GLN A 822 -40.49 -46.91 12.34
CA GLN A 822 -39.95 -47.68 13.49
C GLN A 822 -39.12 -48.95 13.14
N ASP A 823 -38.06 -49.37 13.87
CA ASP A 823 -37.19 -48.74 14.90
C ASP A 823 -35.92 -49.63 15.17
N VAL A 824 -35.01 -49.21 16.06
CA VAL A 824 -34.09 -50.04 16.89
C VAL A 824 -32.91 -50.85 16.25
N ALA A 825 -31.69 -50.31 16.49
CA ALA A 825 -30.50 -50.90 17.15
C ALA A 825 -29.57 -52.02 16.55
N ASP A 826 -28.27 -51.75 16.77
CA ASP A 826 -27.13 -52.58 17.24
C ASP A 826 -26.46 -53.74 16.44
N ASP A 827 -25.13 -53.76 16.63
CA ASP A 827 -24.12 -54.84 16.62
C ASP A 827 -23.81 -55.71 15.38
N ASP A 828 -22.73 -55.26 14.69
CA ASP A 828 -21.41 -55.94 14.63
C ASP A 828 -21.18 -57.18 13.72
N LEU A 829 -19.90 -57.51 13.56
CA LEU A 829 -19.28 -58.71 12.96
C LEU A 829 -19.30 -58.86 11.44
N VAL A 830 -18.25 -58.29 10.84
CA VAL A 830 -17.30 -58.94 9.90
C VAL A 830 -17.76 -60.28 9.31
N ASN A 831 -17.95 -60.32 7.99
CA ASN A 831 -17.83 -61.56 7.21
C ASN A 831 -16.88 -61.36 6.03
N ILE A 832 -15.85 -62.22 5.97
CA ILE A 832 -14.97 -62.32 4.80
C ILE A 832 -15.64 -63.28 3.82
N VAL A 833 -15.91 -62.81 2.60
CA VAL A 833 -16.22 -63.67 1.46
C VAL A 833 -15.24 -63.37 0.34
N THR A 834 -14.44 -64.38 -0.01
CA THR A 834 -13.64 -64.40 -1.23
C THR A 834 -14.54 -64.71 -2.41
N ASP A 835 -14.41 -63.97 -3.52
CA ASP A 835 -14.97 -64.41 -4.80
C ASP A 835 -13.98 -64.19 -5.95
N THR A 836 -14.06 -65.05 -6.97
CA THR A 836 -13.05 -65.14 -8.04
C THR A 836 -13.45 -64.35 -9.29
N PRO A 837 -12.48 -63.78 -10.04
CA PRO A 837 -12.78 -62.98 -11.23
C PRO A 837 -13.34 -63.85 -12.40
N PRO A 838 -14.12 -63.25 -13.31
CA PRO A 838 -14.58 -63.92 -14.54
C PRO A 838 -13.45 -64.43 -15.44
N ALA A 839 -13.75 -65.45 -16.25
CA ALA A 839 -12.77 -66.37 -16.84
C ALA A 839 -11.91 -65.85 -18.02
N ASP A 840 -12.00 -64.56 -18.36
CA ASP A 840 -11.48 -64.03 -19.63
C ASP A 840 -10.08 -63.38 -19.53
N ILE A 841 -9.46 -63.35 -18.33
CA ILE A 841 -8.08 -62.90 -18.13
C ILE A 841 -7.29 -63.97 -17.37
N GLN A 842 -6.36 -64.62 -18.06
CA GLN A 842 -5.41 -65.61 -17.52
C GLN A 842 -4.02 -65.31 -18.07
N GLY A 843 -3.10 -64.89 -17.20
CA GLY A 843 -1.67 -64.86 -17.52
C GLY A 843 -0.95 -63.51 -17.52
N GLU A 844 -1.13 -62.68 -16.48
CA GLU A 844 -0.05 -61.83 -15.93
C GLU A 844 -0.43 -61.37 -14.51
N GLU A 845 0.55 -61.27 -13.61
CA GLU A 845 0.33 -60.90 -12.19
C GLU A 845 0.50 -59.40 -11.96
N GLY A 846 -0.38 -58.82 -11.14
CA GLY A 846 -0.10 -57.55 -10.45
C GLY A 846 -1.08 -56.43 -10.76
N TYR A 847 -2.29 -56.51 -10.20
CA TYR A 847 -3.21 -55.37 -10.05
C TYR A 847 -3.73 -55.30 -8.62
N VAL A 848 -3.98 -54.08 -8.10
CA VAL A 848 -4.57 -53.84 -6.78
C VAL A 848 -5.86 -53.05 -6.91
N TYR A 849 -6.86 -53.40 -6.11
CA TYR A 849 -8.16 -52.72 -6.03
C TYR A 849 -8.19 -51.75 -4.84
N VAL A 850 -8.68 -50.53 -5.04
CA VAL A 850 -8.83 -49.51 -4.00
C VAL A 850 -10.20 -48.87 -4.09
N THR A 851 -10.95 -48.87 -2.99
CA THR A 851 -12.21 -48.13 -2.87
C THR A 851 -11.98 -46.83 -2.10
N SER A 852 -12.38 -45.70 -2.69
CA SER A 852 -12.52 -44.44 -1.97
C SER A 852 -13.79 -44.48 -1.13
N GLY A 853 -13.65 -44.47 0.19
CA GLY A 853 -14.78 -44.48 1.12
C GLY A 853 -15.50 -43.13 1.19
N LEU A 854 -16.27 -42.80 0.15
CA LEU A 854 -17.36 -41.82 0.08
C LEU A 854 -18.10 -42.06 -1.24
N GLU A 855 -19.36 -42.49 -1.18
CA GLU A 855 -20.19 -42.71 -2.37
C GLU A 855 -20.89 -41.42 -2.80
N ASP A 856 -20.90 -41.10 -4.11
CA ASP A 856 -21.79 -40.10 -4.71
C ASP A 856 -22.98 -40.78 -5.41
N GLU A 857 -24.06 -40.02 -5.64
CA GLU A 857 -25.39 -40.51 -6.02
C GLU A 857 -25.47 -41.18 -7.42
N HIS A 858 -24.34 -41.39 -8.09
CA HIS A 858 -24.25 -41.79 -9.50
C HIS A 858 -23.47 -43.09 -9.76
N GLY A 859 -23.08 -43.84 -8.71
CA GLY A 859 -22.85 -45.29 -8.78
C GLY A 859 -21.83 -45.78 -9.84
N ARG A 860 -20.63 -45.20 -9.87
CA ARG A 860 -19.55 -45.57 -10.82
C ARG A 860 -18.54 -46.53 -10.18
N PRO A 861 -18.20 -47.68 -10.79
CA PRO A 861 -17.22 -48.63 -10.25
C PRO A 861 -15.77 -48.15 -10.43
N GLY A 862 -14.89 -48.59 -9.52
CA GLY A 862 -13.47 -48.19 -9.48
C GLY A 862 -12.58 -48.84 -10.55
N MET A 863 -11.39 -48.25 -10.74
CA MET A 863 -10.34 -48.69 -11.68
C MET A 863 -9.22 -49.49 -10.99
N TRP A 864 -8.54 -50.33 -11.77
CA TRP A 864 -7.37 -51.12 -11.35
C TRP A 864 -6.06 -50.46 -11.81
N PHE A 865 -4.99 -50.56 -11.00
CA PHE A 865 -3.64 -50.11 -11.37
C PHE A 865 -2.63 -51.26 -11.29
N PRO A 866 -1.65 -51.33 -12.22
CA PRO A 866 -0.64 -52.38 -12.23
C PRO A 866 0.43 -52.18 -11.15
N LYS A 867 1.10 -53.27 -10.77
CA LYS A 867 2.21 -53.27 -9.80
C LYS A 867 3.54 -52.93 -10.49
N SER A 868 4.29 -51.97 -9.94
CA SER A 868 5.59 -51.55 -10.46
C SER A 868 6.63 -52.68 -10.46
N GLU A 869 7.47 -52.70 -11.50
CA GLU A 869 8.78 -53.36 -11.43
C GLU A 869 9.71 -52.62 -10.45
N GLN A 870 10.72 -53.32 -9.93
CA GLN A 870 11.77 -52.74 -9.10
C GLN A 870 12.86 -52.14 -10.01
N ILE A 871 13.32 -50.92 -9.70
CA ILE A 871 14.37 -50.24 -10.46
C ILE A 871 15.58 -50.06 -9.55
N ASP A 872 16.72 -50.67 -9.93
CA ASP A 872 18.00 -50.52 -9.23
C ASP A 872 18.39 -49.04 -9.04
N PRO A 873 19.04 -48.68 -7.92
CA PRO A 873 19.42 -47.30 -7.63
C PRO A 873 20.44 -46.77 -8.66
N MET A 874 20.06 -45.72 -9.38
CA MET A 874 20.91 -45.01 -10.32
C MET A 874 21.45 -43.72 -9.68
N ALA A 875 22.76 -43.49 -9.75
CA ALA A 875 23.39 -42.22 -9.40
C ALA A 875 23.73 -41.45 -10.68
N PHE A 876 23.59 -40.12 -10.67
CA PHE A 876 23.79 -39.28 -11.85
C PHE A 876 25.02 -38.39 -11.77
N ASP A 877 25.74 -38.28 -12.88
CA ASP A 877 26.82 -37.32 -13.05
C ASP A 877 26.24 -35.90 -13.10
N ARG A 878 26.92 -34.94 -12.46
CA ARG A 878 26.52 -33.53 -12.35
C ARG A 878 27.71 -32.62 -12.62
N SER A 879 27.45 -31.43 -13.15
CA SER A 879 28.47 -30.39 -13.34
C SER A 879 27.98 -29.07 -12.78
N GLU A 880 28.68 -28.54 -11.79
CA GLU A 880 28.40 -27.24 -11.19
C GLU A 880 29.39 -26.18 -11.65
N VAL A 881 28.92 -24.94 -11.72
CA VAL A 881 29.72 -23.77 -12.06
C VAL A 881 29.51 -22.71 -10.99
N LEU A 882 30.57 -22.43 -10.24
CA LEU A 882 30.61 -21.44 -9.17
C LEU A 882 31.73 -20.43 -9.45
N THR A 883 31.78 -19.36 -8.66
CA THR A 883 32.96 -18.49 -8.60
C THR A 883 33.83 -18.89 -7.41
N GLU A 884 35.11 -18.51 -7.41
CA GLU A 884 35.94 -18.65 -6.21
C GLU A 884 35.37 -17.84 -5.03
N ASP A 885 35.85 -18.15 -3.83
CA ASP A 885 35.36 -17.70 -2.51
C ASP A 885 33.85 -17.88 -2.21
N THR A 886 33.06 -18.47 -3.12
CA THR A 886 31.65 -18.82 -2.90
C THR A 886 31.45 -20.30 -2.60
N SER A 887 30.59 -20.61 -1.63
CA SER A 887 30.15 -22.00 -1.37
C SER A 887 28.93 -22.35 -2.23
N VAL A 888 28.91 -23.56 -2.78
CA VAL A 888 27.77 -24.12 -3.53
C VAL A 888 27.16 -25.32 -2.80
N GLU A 889 25.83 -25.41 -2.80
CA GLU A 889 25.11 -26.57 -2.27
C GLU A 889 25.08 -27.69 -3.32
N LEU A 890 25.65 -28.85 -2.98
CA LEU A 890 25.70 -30.04 -3.81
C LEU A 890 24.71 -31.07 -3.27
N ILE A 891 23.66 -31.33 -4.06
CA ILE A 891 22.76 -32.46 -3.83
C ILE A 891 23.28 -33.62 -4.69
N LEU A 892 23.61 -34.74 -4.04
CA LEU A 892 24.00 -35.97 -4.74
C LEU A 892 22.77 -36.58 -5.40
N GLU A 893 22.66 -36.48 -6.72
CA GLU A 893 21.46 -36.87 -7.46
C GLU A 893 21.38 -38.39 -7.71
N SER A 894 20.20 -38.96 -7.43
CA SER A 894 19.92 -40.37 -7.68
C SER A 894 18.43 -40.67 -7.86
N LEU A 895 18.13 -41.85 -8.39
CA LEU A 895 16.78 -42.36 -8.63
C LEU A 895 16.68 -43.82 -8.17
N ALA A 896 15.61 -44.14 -7.44
CA ALA A 896 15.10 -45.48 -7.19
C ALA A 896 13.56 -45.44 -7.21
N ALA A 897 12.90 -46.57 -7.46
CA ALA A 897 11.44 -46.60 -7.66
C ALA A 897 10.62 -46.97 -6.41
N ASP A 898 11.25 -47.58 -5.41
CA ASP A 898 10.65 -47.95 -4.13
C ASP A 898 10.99 -46.95 -3.02
N LYS A 899 10.24 -47.02 -1.91
CA LYS A 899 10.28 -46.03 -0.81
C LYS A 899 11.30 -46.37 0.28
N ASP A 900 12.35 -47.11 -0.07
CA ASP A 900 13.38 -47.54 0.87
C ASP A 900 14.44 -46.44 1.09
N THR A 901 15.15 -46.52 2.21
CA THR A 901 16.03 -45.44 2.68
C THR A 901 17.39 -45.48 1.99
N LEU A 902 17.49 -44.78 0.87
CA LEU A 902 18.72 -44.62 0.09
C LEU A 902 19.90 -44.15 0.94
N LYS A 903 21.04 -44.86 0.81
CA LYS A 903 22.31 -44.57 1.47
C LYS A 903 23.33 -44.15 0.44
N TYR A 904 23.98 -43.03 0.72
CA TYR A 904 24.95 -42.39 -0.17
C TYR A 904 26.37 -42.59 0.40
N SER A 905 27.30 -43.04 -0.43
CA SER A 905 28.72 -43.18 -0.07
C SER A 905 29.60 -42.31 -0.97
N LEU A 906 30.49 -41.53 -0.35
CA LEU A 906 31.51 -40.75 -1.07
C LEU A 906 32.70 -41.67 -1.38
N VAL A 907 33.12 -41.67 -2.64
CA VAL A 907 34.16 -42.57 -3.19
C VAL A 907 35.46 -41.79 -3.44
N GLU A 908 35.38 -40.58 -3.97
CA GLU A 908 36.49 -39.61 -4.01
C GLU A 908 35.99 -38.25 -3.51
N LEU A 909 36.82 -37.56 -2.74
CA LEU A 909 36.57 -36.22 -2.22
C LEU A 909 37.29 -35.17 -3.07
N PRO A 910 36.78 -33.92 -3.12
CA PRO A 910 37.45 -32.83 -3.81
C PRO A 910 38.83 -32.53 -3.23
N ARG A 911 39.67 -31.94 -4.07
CA ARG A 911 41.10 -31.69 -3.80
C ARG A 911 41.41 -30.21 -3.59
N HIS A 912 40.60 -29.36 -4.20
CA HIS A 912 40.75 -27.90 -4.21
C HIS A 912 39.62 -27.18 -3.47
N GLY A 913 38.74 -27.93 -2.80
CA GLY A 913 37.80 -27.42 -1.81
C GLY A 913 37.41 -28.45 -0.76
N ARG A 914 36.50 -28.06 0.12
CA ARG A 914 36.11 -28.79 1.33
C ARG A 914 34.60 -29.04 1.32
N LEU A 915 34.21 -30.28 1.61
CA LEU A 915 32.81 -30.65 1.80
C LEU A 915 32.40 -30.53 3.27
N SER A 916 31.20 -30.01 3.50
CA SER A 916 30.48 -30.06 4.78
C SER A 916 29.02 -30.50 4.56
N GLY A 917 28.24 -30.67 5.63
CA GLY A 917 26.89 -31.24 5.55
C GLY A 917 26.85 -32.76 5.71
N THR A 918 25.79 -33.40 5.22
CA THR A 918 25.56 -34.85 5.32
C THR A 918 24.82 -35.36 4.09
N THR A 919 25.39 -36.38 3.42
CA THR A 919 24.86 -36.92 2.16
C THR A 919 23.37 -37.30 2.24
N PRO A 920 22.55 -37.01 1.21
CA PRO A 920 22.92 -36.45 -0.10
C PRO A 920 23.25 -34.96 -0.12
N ASN A 921 22.96 -34.20 0.95
CA ASN A 921 23.05 -32.74 0.95
C ASN A 921 24.39 -32.28 1.53
N LEU A 922 25.28 -31.84 0.64
CA LEU A 922 26.61 -31.35 0.97
C LEU A 922 26.74 -29.88 0.58
N VAL A 923 27.71 -29.19 1.20
CA VAL A 923 28.14 -27.86 0.78
C VAL A 923 29.61 -27.96 0.38
N TYR A 924 29.91 -27.68 -0.89
CA TYR A 924 31.29 -27.50 -1.36
C TYR A 924 31.69 -26.04 -1.17
N THR A 925 32.82 -25.83 -0.51
CA THR A 925 33.49 -24.53 -0.46
C THR A 925 34.85 -24.71 -1.11
N PRO A 926 35.21 -24.00 -2.21
CA PRO A 926 36.56 -24.02 -2.73
C PRO A 926 37.54 -23.55 -1.63
N HIS A 927 38.82 -23.86 -1.78
CA HIS A 927 39.84 -23.14 -1.04
C HIS A 927 39.84 -21.67 -1.49
N PRO A 928 40.22 -20.72 -0.62
CA PRO A 928 40.35 -19.33 -1.02
C PRO A 928 41.29 -19.19 -2.22
N ASP A 929 41.02 -18.23 -3.08
CA ASP A 929 41.83 -17.91 -4.25
C ASP A 929 42.02 -19.10 -5.23
N PHE A 930 41.06 -20.05 -5.28
CA PHE A 930 41.06 -21.18 -6.22
C PHE A 930 40.01 -21.07 -7.32
N HIS A 931 40.48 -20.85 -8.54
CA HIS A 931 39.76 -21.09 -9.79
C HIS A 931 40.34 -22.30 -10.57
N GLY A 932 39.46 -23.02 -11.27
CA GLY A 932 39.79 -24.23 -12.02
C GLY A 932 38.78 -25.37 -11.80
N GLU A 933 39.08 -26.55 -12.34
CA GLU A 933 38.25 -27.75 -12.19
C GLU A 933 38.64 -28.55 -10.93
N ASP A 934 37.65 -28.90 -10.11
CA ASP A 934 37.74 -29.88 -9.03
C ASP A 934 36.63 -30.94 -9.20
N HIS A 935 36.68 -32.07 -8.48
CA HIS A 935 35.62 -33.07 -8.58
C HIS A 935 35.47 -33.95 -7.33
N LEU A 936 34.28 -34.52 -7.16
CA LEU A 936 34.01 -35.60 -6.20
C LEU A 936 33.34 -36.78 -6.91
N THR A 937 33.38 -37.98 -6.34
CA THR A 937 32.59 -39.12 -6.84
C THR A 937 31.83 -39.81 -5.73
N PHE A 938 30.65 -40.37 -6.04
CA PHE A 938 29.75 -40.99 -5.07
C PHE A 938 29.02 -42.21 -5.64
N ARG A 939 28.35 -42.96 -4.76
CA ARG A 939 27.44 -44.08 -5.05
C ARG A 939 26.21 -44.02 -4.17
N VAL A 940 25.17 -44.73 -4.59
CA VAL A 940 23.89 -44.85 -3.86
C VAL A 940 23.46 -46.32 -3.76
N SER A 941 22.85 -46.68 -2.64
CA SER A 941 22.31 -48.02 -2.37
C SER A 941 20.96 -47.93 -1.68
N ASP A 942 19.99 -48.72 -2.12
CA ASP A 942 18.72 -49.00 -1.41
C ASP A 942 18.92 -49.87 -0.15
N GLY A 943 20.03 -50.60 -0.08
CA GLY A 943 20.35 -51.59 0.95
C GLY A 943 20.35 -53.04 0.43
N VAL A 944 20.05 -53.25 -0.86
CA VAL A 944 20.04 -54.54 -1.57
C VAL A 944 21.06 -54.53 -2.71
N THR A 945 21.12 -53.47 -3.52
CA THR A 945 22.10 -53.28 -4.61
C THR A 945 22.84 -51.94 -4.47
N GLU A 946 23.89 -51.71 -5.27
CA GLU A 946 24.63 -50.44 -5.34
C GLU A 946 24.67 -49.91 -6.78
N SER A 947 24.59 -48.59 -6.91
CA SER A 947 24.77 -47.88 -8.18
C SER A 947 26.19 -48.01 -8.74
N THR A 948 26.34 -47.70 -10.03
CA THR A 948 27.63 -47.25 -10.57
C THR A 948 28.11 -45.99 -9.83
N SER A 949 29.42 -45.74 -9.84
CA SER A 949 29.95 -44.45 -9.36
C SER A 949 29.50 -43.33 -10.30
N ALA A 950 29.06 -42.21 -9.73
CA ALA A 950 28.81 -40.96 -10.44
C ALA A 950 29.80 -39.86 -9.99
N GLN A 951 30.02 -38.86 -10.82
CA GLN A 951 30.93 -37.73 -10.59
C GLN A 951 30.17 -36.41 -10.48
N VAL A 952 30.52 -35.57 -9.50
CA VAL A 952 30.21 -34.13 -9.54
C VAL A 952 31.47 -33.39 -9.95
N LEU A 953 31.44 -32.76 -11.11
CA LEU A 953 32.48 -31.86 -11.61
C LEU A 953 32.18 -30.42 -11.13
N LEU A 954 33.22 -29.68 -10.75
CA LEU A 954 33.12 -28.36 -10.11
C LEU A 954 34.02 -27.39 -10.87
N SER A 955 33.44 -26.60 -11.77
CA SER A 955 34.16 -25.59 -12.56
C SER A 955 34.12 -24.25 -11.81
N VAL A 956 35.19 -23.95 -11.08
CA VAL A 956 35.32 -22.70 -10.32
C VAL A 956 35.89 -21.61 -11.21
N LYS A 957 35.14 -20.53 -11.42
CA LYS A 957 35.52 -19.38 -12.24
C LYS A 957 36.28 -18.33 -11.41
N PRO A 958 37.27 -17.66 -12.02
CA PRO A 958 37.93 -16.55 -11.36
C PRO A 958 37.00 -15.34 -11.18
N VAL A 959 37.21 -14.57 -10.13
CA VAL A 959 36.54 -13.27 -9.87
C VAL A 959 37.54 -12.31 -9.26
N ASN A 960 37.73 -11.15 -9.93
CA ASN A 960 38.64 -10.08 -9.51
C ASN A 960 38.46 -9.70 -8.03
N ASP A 961 39.48 -10.00 -7.22
CA ASP A 961 39.52 -9.73 -5.78
C ASP A 961 40.23 -8.41 -5.47
N ALA A 962 39.56 -7.51 -4.74
CA ALA A 962 40.03 -6.14 -4.57
C ALA A 962 41.46 -6.04 -3.96
N PRO A 963 42.38 -5.27 -4.57
CA PRO A 963 43.80 -5.27 -4.24
C PRO A 963 44.05 -4.75 -2.83
N VAL A 964 44.97 -5.38 -2.11
CA VAL A 964 45.28 -5.09 -0.71
C VAL A 964 46.41 -4.06 -0.61
N ALA A 965 46.05 -2.80 -0.34
CA ALA A 965 46.98 -1.76 0.07
C ALA A 965 47.61 -2.10 1.45
N MET A 966 48.94 -2.06 1.55
CA MET A 966 49.65 -2.52 2.75
C MET A 966 50.10 -1.34 3.63
N SER A 967 49.44 -1.19 4.79
CA SER A 967 49.79 -0.17 5.78
C SER A 967 51.15 -0.48 6.44
N ARG A 968 51.94 0.57 6.72
CA ARG A 968 53.36 0.44 7.07
C ARG A 968 53.76 1.42 8.17
N GLU A 969 54.43 0.93 9.22
CA GLU A 969 55.10 1.78 10.21
C GLU A 969 56.58 1.92 9.85
N VAL A 970 57.09 3.15 9.80
CA VAL A 970 58.50 3.42 9.49
C VAL A 970 59.08 4.38 10.52
N THR A 971 60.20 4.00 11.13
CA THR A 971 60.98 4.92 11.96
C THR A 971 61.89 5.75 11.08
N VAL A 972 61.77 7.08 11.14
CA VAL A 972 62.53 8.02 10.32
C VAL A 972 63.41 8.91 11.19
N SER A 973 64.57 9.31 10.66
CA SER A 973 65.42 10.32 11.29
C SER A 973 64.77 11.70 11.17
N ALA A 974 64.85 12.52 12.21
CA ALA A 974 64.51 13.95 12.12
C ALA A 974 65.46 14.73 11.18
N GLU A 975 66.67 14.20 10.94
CA GLU A 975 67.62 14.71 9.96
C GLU A 975 67.67 13.84 8.69
N GLY A 976 67.40 14.45 7.54
CA GLY A 976 67.55 13.85 6.21
C GLY A 976 66.25 13.36 5.57
N PRO A 977 66.27 13.06 4.26
CA PRO A 977 65.17 12.38 3.57
C PRO A 977 65.22 10.86 3.85
N VAL A 978 64.07 10.21 3.81
CA VAL A 978 63.93 8.74 3.84
C VAL A 978 63.16 8.30 2.59
N GLU A 979 63.71 7.31 1.88
CA GLU A 979 63.05 6.66 0.76
C GLU A 979 62.03 5.64 1.29
N LEU A 980 60.82 5.69 0.76
CA LEU A 980 59.67 4.86 1.13
C LEU A 980 59.11 4.21 -0.13
N GLU A 981 58.84 2.91 -0.03
CA GLU A 981 58.13 2.15 -1.05
C GLU A 981 56.73 1.84 -0.54
N LEU A 982 55.72 2.19 -1.33
CA LEU A 982 54.33 1.87 -1.04
C LEU A 982 54.08 0.44 -1.52
N GLU A 983 53.62 -0.39 -0.61
CA GLU A 983 53.36 -1.80 -0.88
C GLU A 983 51.85 -2.00 -1.10
N GLY A 984 51.53 -2.71 -2.17
CA GLY A 984 50.20 -3.20 -2.49
C GLY A 984 50.37 -4.55 -3.18
N ARG A 985 49.36 -5.41 -3.06
CA ARG A 985 49.31 -6.64 -3.85
C ARG A 985 47.90 -6.91 -4.32
N ASP A 986 47.83 -7.58 -5.43
CA ASP A 986 46.64 -8.20 -5.96
C ASP A 986 46.75 -9.73 -5.79
N VAL A 987 45.64 -10.47 -5.81
CA VAL A 987 45.65 -11.95 -5.64
C VAL A 987 45.47 -12.69 -6.96
N ASP A 988 44.61 -12.18 -7.86
CA ASP A 988 44.61 -12.55 -9.29
C ASP A 988 45.93 -12.18 -9.97
N GLY A 989 46.55 -11.09 -9.50
CA GLY A 989 47.82 -10.56 -9.99
C GLY A 989 47.65 -9.40 -10.98
N ASP A 990 46.52 -8.70 -10.92
CA ASP A 990 46.19 -7.60 -11.82
C ASP A 990 47.05 -6.35 -11.61
N ILE A 991 47.00 -5.44 -12.60
CA ILE A 991 47.94 -4.31 -12.70
C ILE A 991 47.53 -3.18 -11.75
N ILE A 992 47.98 -3.30 -10.50
CA ILE A 992 47.72 -2.28 -9.49
C ILE A 992 48.41 -0.93 -9.79
N THR A 993 47.62 0.13 -9.62
CA THR A 993 48.03 1.53 -9.65
C THR A 993 48.03 2.11 -8.23
N PHE A 994 48.77 3.20 -8.01
CA PHE A 994 48.91 3.84 -6.70
C PHE A 994 48.55 5.33 -6.81
N GLU A 995 47.75 5.84 -5.87
CA GLU A 995 47.45 7.28 -5.72
C GLU A 995 47.72 7.75 -4.28
N LEU A 996 48.14 9.01 -4.09
CA LEU A 996 48.29 9.61 -2.76
C LEU A 996 46.99 10.32 -2.37
N SER A 997 46.28 9.78 -1.37
CA SER A 997 44.96 10.28 -0.94
C SER A 997 45.08 11.46 0.03
N GLU A 998 45.94 11.34 1.05
CA GLU A 998 46.24 12.44 1.98
C GLU A 998 47.74 12.49 2.26
N GLY A 999 48.34 13.67 2.06
CA GLY A 999 49.78 13.89 2.29
C GLY A 999 50.13 14.13 3.76
N PRO A 1000 51.41 14.00 4.14
CA PRO A 1000 51.85 14.20 5.53
C PRO A 1000 51.71 15.63 6.03
N SER A 1001 51.59 15.78 7.35
CA SER A 1001 51.33 17.07 8.01
C SER A 1001 52.59 17.79 8.48
N GLN A 1002 53.62 17.05 8.88
CA GLN A 1002 54.89 17.55 9.45
C GLN A 1002 56.08 17.41 8.50
N GLY A 1003 55.90 16.77 7.33
CA GLY A 1003 56.92 16.64 6.30
C GLY A 1003 56.39 16.93 4.91
N GLU A 1004 57.19 16.56 3.90
CA GLU A 1004 56.85 16.66 2.48
C GLU A 1004 57.21 15.35 1.78
N LEU A 1005 56.30 14.86 0.93
CA LEU A 1005 56.57 13.76 -0.01
C LEU A 1005 57.00 14.31 -1.36
N THR A 1006 57.98 13.66 -1.98
CA THR A 1006 58.45 13.92 -3.35
C THR A 1006 58.76 12.59 -4.05
N GLY A 1007 58.82 12.55 -5.38
CA GLY A 1007 59.06 11.32 -6.14
C GLY A 1007 57.89 10.91 -7.03
N THR A 1008 57.75 9.61 -7.29
CA THR A 1008 56.75 9.03 -8.21
C THR A 1008 56.29 7.68 -7.68
N LEU A 1009 55.00 7.57 -7.37
CA LEU A 1009 54.38 6.37 -6.79
C LEU A 1009 54.70 5.10 -7.62
N PRO A 1010 54.99 3.95 -6.98
CA PRO A 1010 54.97 3.69 -5.53
C PRO A 1010 56.21 4.17 -4.75
N HIS A 1011 57.22 4.76 -5.40
CA HIS A 1011 58.46 5.19 -4.72
C HIS A 1011 58.42 6.68 -4.35
N VAL A 1012 58.30 6.97 -3.05
CA VAL A 1012 58.23 8.34 -2.52
C VAL A 1012 59.32 8.61 -1.49
N VAL A 1013 59.77 9.85 -1.43
CA VAL A 1013 60.83 10.33 -0.55
C VAL A 1013 60.19 11.28 0.45
N TYR A 1014 60.11 10.85 1.72
CA TYR A 1014 59.66 11.67 2.82
C TYR A 1014 60.79 12.52 3.38
N ARG A 1015 60.54 13.81 3.58
CA ARG A 1015 61.44 14.72 4.29
C ARG A 1015 60.68 15.37 5.46
N PRO A 1016 61.07 15.13 6.73
CA PRO A 1016 60.55 15.89 7.85
C PRO A 1016 60.84 17.39 7.67
N ARG A 1017 59.91 18.25 8.08
CA ARG A 1017 60.18 19.68 8.24
C ARG A 1017 60.94 19.92 9.54
N ALA A 1018 61.72 21.00 9.60
CA ALA A 1018 62.50 21.35 10.77
C ALA A 1018 61.57 21.59 11.99
N GLY A 1019 61.75 20.78 13.04
CA GLY A 1019 60.91 20.82 14.25
C GLY A 1019 59.64 19.96 14.20
N ALA A 1020 59.53 18.99 13.28
CA ALA A 1020 58.45 18.01 13.24
C ALA A 1020 58.25 17.25 14.57
N SER A 1021 57.01 16.87 14.87
CA SER A 1021 56.67 16.04 16.04
C SER A 1021 57.20 14.61 15.93
N ARG A 1022 57.16 13.85 17.04
CA ARG A 1022 57.59 12.44 17.09
C ARG A 1022 56.80 11.50 16.18
N GLU A 1023 55.66 11.93 15.66
CA GLU A 1023 54.79 11.18 14.76
C GLU A 1023 54.24 12.11 13.68
N ASP A 1024 54.06 11.55 12.48
CA ASP A 1024 53.39 12.09 11.31
C ASP A 1024 52.81 10.92 10.50
N SER A 1025 51.90 11.15 9.56
CA SER A 1025 51.28 10.06 8.78
C SER A 1025 50.72 10.55 7.45
N PHE A 1026 50.65 9.67 6.46
CA PHE A 1026 50.01 9.92 5.17
C PHE A 1026 49.23 8.69 4.69
N THR A 1027 48.24 8.89 3.80
CA THR A 1027 47.42 7.79 3.27
C THR A 1027 47.54 7.67 1.76
N PHE A 1028 47.55 6.44 1.27
CA PHE A 1028 47.61 6.11 -0.15
C PHE A 1028 46.53 5.11 -0.53
N ALA A 1029 46.13 5.15 -1.79
CA ALA A 1029 45.19 4.22 -2.41
C ALA A 1029 45.93 3.26 -3.34
N VAL A 1030 45.40 2.04 -3.50
CA VAL A 1030 45.80 1.05 -4.49
C VAL A 1030 44.57 0.62 -5.28
N SER A 1031 44.66 0.55 -6.61
CA SER A 1031 43.53 0.25 -7.51
C SER A 1031 43.93 -0.56 -8.74
N ASP A 1032 43.13 -1.59 -8.99
CA ASP A 1032 43.05 -2.58 -10.08
C ASP A 1032 42.20 -2.11 -11.28
N GLU A 1033 41.98 -0.80 -11.42
CA GLU A 1033 40.97 -0.19 -12.30
C GLU A 1033 39.49 -0.43 -11.92
N GLU A 1034 39.10 -1.57 -11.33
CA GLU A 1034 37.72 -1.83 -10.89
C GLU A 1034 37.46 -1.45 -9.41
N HIS A 1035 38.36 -1.82 -8.49
CA HIS A 1035 38.25 -1.53 -7.06
C HIS A 1035 39.29 -0.50 -6.58
N THR A 1036 39.24 -0.16 -5.29
CA THR A 1036 40.24 0.72 -4.65
C THR A 1036 40.27 0.46 -3.14
N THR A 1037 41.45 0.20 -2.58
CA THR A 1037 41.64 0.12 -1.11
C THR A 1037 42.66 1.14 -0.62
N PHE A 1038 42.63 1.44 0.68
CA PHE A 1038 43.43 2.50 1.28
C PHE A 1038 44.33 1.96 2.40
N ALA A 1039 45.55 2.48 2.46
CA ALA A 1039 46.52 2.18 3.51
C ALA A 1039 47.12 3.46 4.10
N THR A 1040 47.58 3.36 5.36
CA THR A 1040 48.26 4.44 6.07
C THR A 1040 49.74 4.10 6.24
N VAL A 1041 50.61 5.07 5.98
CA VAL A 1041 52.02 5.01 6.38
C VAL A 1041 52.20 5.88 7.62
N THR A 1042 52.55 5.26 8.75
CA THR A 1042 52.83 5.93 10.02
C THR A 1042 54.33 6.17 10.14
N LEU A 1043 54.72 7.41 10.43
CA LEU A 1043 56.12 7.86 10.44
C LEU A 1043 56.52 8.23 11.87
N HIS A 1044 57.25 7.35 12.55
CA HIS A 1044 57.78 7.63 13.89
C HIS A 1044 59.11 8.38 13.76
N ILE A 1045 59.07 9.69 14.02
CA ILE A 1045 60.21 10.59 13.84
C ILE A 1045 61.09 10.54 15.09
N THR A 1046 62.25 9.89 14.95
CA THR A 1046 63.30 9.87 15.97
C THR A 1046 64.14 11.15 15.91
N PRO A 1047 64.19 11.96 16.99
CA PRO A 1047 65.16 13.05 17.06
C PRO A 1047 66.59 12.48 17.10
N VAL A 1048 67.49 13.08 16.33
CA VAL A 1048 68.92 12.78 16.36
C VAL A 1048 69.55 13.67 17.43
N ASN A 1049 70.26 13.07 18.39
CA ASN A 1049 70.99 13.82 19.40
C ASN A 1049 72.33 14.33 18.84
N HIS A 1050 72.53 15.63 18.84
CA HIS A 1050 73.75 16.29 18.40
C HIS A 1050 74.75 16.42 19.55
N ALA A 1051 76.05 16.33 19.25
CA ALA A 1051 77.07 16.54 20.27
C ALA A 1051 77.15 18.04 20.66
N PRO A 1052 77.19 18.40 21.95
CA PRO A 1052 77.28 19.79 22.39
C PRO A 1052 78.60 20.42 21.96
N ILE A 1053 78.56 21.68 21.54
CA ILE A 1053 79.70 22.44 21.01
C ILE A 1053 80.31 23.30 22.13
N ALA A 1054 81.50 22.91 22.62
CA ALA A 1054 82.23 23.64 23.65
C ALA A 1054 82.80 24.98 23.16
N SER A 1055 82.59 26.05 23.92
CA SER A 1055 83.14 27.38 23.64
C SER A 1055 84.58 27.50 24.14
N ASN A 1056 85.53 27.72 23.23
CA ASN A 1056 86.91 28.08 23.59
C ASN A 1056 86.97 29.52 24.12
N ALA A 1057 87.71 29.75 25.21
CA ALA A 1057 87.80 31.07 25.85
C ALA A 1057 89.26 31.50 26.09
N ARG A 1058 89.46 32.81 26.32
CA ARG A 1058 90.75 33.38 26.73
C ARG A 1058 90.54 34.36 27.88
N LEU A 1059 91.46 34.34 28.85
CA LEU A 1059 91.48 35.21 30.01
C LEU A 1059 92.89 35.78 30.19
N THR A 1060 93.00 37.04 30.58
CA THR A 1060 94.26 37.66 31.02
C THR A 1060 94.11 38.16 32.45
N MET A 1061 95.11 37.90 33.29
CA MET A 1061 95.14 38.26 34.71
C MET A 1061 96.57 38.40 35.22
N LYS A 1062 96.76 38.96 36.41
CA LYS A 1062 98.10 39.07 37.01
C LYS A 1062 98.42 37.89 37.93
N ALA A 1063 99.71 37.61 38.11
CA ALA A 1063 100.21 36.68 39.11
C ALA A 1063 99.66 37.04 40.51
N GLY A 1064 99.12 36.05 41.22
CA GLY A 1064 98.43 36.25 42.51
C GLY A 1064 96.98 36.75 42.43
N GLU A 1065 96.40 37.01 41.25
CA GLU A 1065 94.95 37.28 41.13
C GLU A 1065 94.13 35.98 41.24
N ARG A 1066 92.90 36.11 41.75
CA ARG A 1066 91.83 35.11 41.61
C ARG A 1066 90.79 35.63 40.61
N ARG A 1067 90.35 34.80 39.67
CA ARG A 1067 89.27 35.15 38.72
C ARG A 1067 88.32 33.98 38.49
N ALA A 1068 87.04 34.31 38.29
CA ALA A 1068 86.05 33.36 37.84
C ALA A 1068 86.38 32.87 36.42
N VAL A 1069 86.20 31.56 36.19
CA VAL A 1069 86.31 30.89 34.90
C VAL A 1069 85.01 30.13 34.69
N VAL A 1070 84.18 30.65 33.79
CA VAL A 1070 82.93 30.00 33.36
C VAL A 1070 83.22 29.20 32.11
N LEU A 1071 82.87 27.92 32.14
CA LEU A 1071 82.83 27.07 30.95
C LEU A 1071 81.49 27.27 30.24
N ASP A 1072 81.54 27.43 28.92
CA ASP A 1072 80.35 27.65 28.10
C ASP A 1072 80.31 26.62 26.97
N ALA A 1073 79.10 26.25 26.56
CA ALA A 1073 78.85 25.33 25.45
C ALA A 1073 77.42 25.54 24.93
N ARG A 1074 77.17 25.15 23.69
CA ARG A 1074 75.84 25.19 23.08
C ARG A 1074 75.45 23.84 22.54
N ASP A 1075 74.20 23.49 22.77
CA ASP A 1075 73.58 22.29 22.28
C ASP A 1075 72.56 22.62 21.19
N ALA A 1076 72.36 21.74 20.21
CA ALA A 1076 71.40 21.95 19.12
C ALA A 1076 69.97 21.53 19.54
N ASP A 1077 69.86 20.46 20.33
CA ASP A 1077 68.60 19.89 20.83
C ASP A 1077 68.17 20.54 22.15
N GLN A 1078 69.04 21.41 22.72
CA GLN A 1078 68.90 22.10 24.00
C GLN A 1078 69.02 21.16 25.21
N ASP A 1079 69.82 20.11 25.05
CA ASP A 1079 69.96 19.01 26.00
C ASP A 1079 70.74 19.38 27.27
N ALA A 1080 70.66 18.54 28.31
CA ALA A 1080 71.12 18.88 29.66
C ALA A 1080 72.64 18.70 29.85
N LEU A 1081 73.40 19.79 29.66
CA LEU A 1081 74.87 19.71 29.58
C LEU A 1081 75.59 19.51 30.92
N THR A 1082 76.39 18.45 30.99
CA THR A 1082 77.33 18.14 32.07
C THR A 1082 78.74 18.59 31.69
N TYR A 1083 79.43 19.28 32.59
CA TYR A 1083 80.79 19.79 32.36
C TYR A 1083 81.81 19.10 33.27
N SER A 1084 82.98 18.75 32.73
CA SER A 1084 84.09 18.14 33.46
C SER A 1084 85.43 18.76 33.07
N VAL A 1085 86.37 18.84 34.02
CA VAL A 1085 87.74 19.32 33.74
C VAL A 1085 88.62 18.12 33.38
N SER A 1086 88.96 18.00 32.09
CA SER A 1086 89.76 16.91 31.54
C SER A 1086 91.27 17.20 31.59
N ALA A 1087 91.70 18.46 31.63
CA ALA A 1087 93.05 18.83 32.04
C ALA A 1087 93.06 20.13 32.86
N ARG A 1088 93.62 20.08 34.08
CA ARG A 1088 93.84 21.27 34.93
C ARG A 1088 95.02 22.11 34.41
N PRO A 1089 95.04 23.43 34.68
CA PRO A 1089 96.21 24.29 34.43
C PRO A 1089 97.51 23.72 35.01
N ALA A 1090 98.62 23.88 34.29
CA ALA A 1090 99.95 23.41 34.69
C ALA A 1090 100.59 24.25 35.82
N SER A 1091 99.98 25.37 36.20
CA SER A 1091 100.38 26.26 37.29
C SER A 1091 99.15 27.01 37.82
N GLY A 1092 99.18 27.44 39.08
CA GLY A 1092 98.03 28.02 39.80
C GLY A 1092 97.04 26.97 40.30
N GLU A 1093 96.04 27.40 41.08
CA GLU A 1093 95.03 26.52 41.67
C GLU A 1093 93.66 26.73 41.01
N LEU A 1094 92.92 25.64 40.78
CA LEU A 1094 91.56 25.66 40.25
C LEU A 1094 90.58 25.10 41.30
N SER A 1095 89.64 25.95 41.70
CA SER A 1095 88.71 25.74 42.81
C SER A 1095 87.25 25.95 42.38
N GLY A 1096 86.30 25.35 43.10
CA GLY A 1096 84.88 25.29 42.71
C GLY A 1096 84.56 24.13 41.77
N GLU A 1097 83.34 24.11 41.22
CA GLU A 1097 82.81 23.04 40.37
C GLU A 1097 82.46 23.56 38.97
N ALA A 1098 82.57 22.71 37.96
CA ALA A 1098 82.21 23.06 36.58
C ALA A 1098 80.68 23.19 36.44
N PRO A 1099 80.15 24.13 35.62
CA PRO A 1099 80.88 25.04 34.74
C PRO A 1099 81.45 26.31 35.41
N SER A 1100 81.10 26.64 36.66
CA SER A 1100 81.44 27.93 37.29
C SER A 1100 82.56 27.83 38.34
N MET A 1101 83.81 27.88 37.88
CA MET A 1101 85.00 27.72 38.73
C MET A 1101 85.71 29.05 39.03
N THR A 1102 86.69 29.01 39.92
CA THR A 1102 87.64 30.11 40.18
C THR A 1102 89.08 29.60 40.04
N TYR A 1103 89.84 30.26 39.17
CA TYR A 1103 91.28 30.05 39.01
C TYR A 1103 92.07 31.11 39.79
N GLU A 1104 93.10 30.67 40.49
CA GLU A 1104 94.06 31.49 41.23
C GLU A 1104 95.44 31.34 40.59
N ALA A 1105 95.96 32.44 40.04
CA ALA A 1105 97.30 32.44 39.44
C ALA A 1105 98.37 32.38 40.55
N ALA A 1106 99.31 31.45 40.43
CA ALA A 1106 100.40 31.33 41.41
C ALA A 1106 101.19 32.67 41.53
N PRO A 1107 101.57 33.13 42.74
CA PRO A 1107 102.08 34.49 42.96
C PRO A 1107 103.30 34.90 42.12
N ASP A 1108 104.15 33.94 41.74
CA ASP A 1108 105.40 34.17 40.99
C ASP A 1108 105.38 33.59 39.56
N PHE A 1109 104.22 33.14 39.06
CA PHE A 1109 104.10 32.55 37.72
C PHE A 1109 103.76 33.60 36.64
N GLU A 1110 104.43 33.50 35.49
CA GLU A 1110 104.23 34.36 34.32
C GLU A 1110 104.24 33.48 33.05
N GLY A 1111 103.19 33.56 32.21
CA GLY A 1111 103.02 32.71 31.02
C GLY A 1111 101.57 32.31 30.72
N GLU A 1112 101.33 31.59 29.61
CA GLU A 1112 100.03 30.97 29.30
C GLU A 1112 99.90 29.61 30.00
N VAL A 1113 98.75 29.35 30.64
CA VAL A 1113 98.32 28.01 31.02
C VAL A 1113 96.98 27.68 30.37
N SER A 1114 96.74 26.40 30.08
CA SER A 1114 95.47 25.91 29.52
C SER A 1114 94.69 25.09 30.54
N LEU A 1115 93.41 25.41 30.70
CA LEU A 1115 92.38 24.55 31.24
C LEU A 1115 91.69 23.86 30.05
N VAL A 1116 91.68 22.53 29.99
CA VAL A 1116 90.86 21.78 29.04
C VAL A 1116 89.67 21.20 29.77
N PHE A 1117 88.50 21.36 29.19
CA PHE A 1117 87.25 20.82 29.71
C PHE A 1117 86.55 19.97 28.65
N THR A 1118 85.79 18.99 29.10
CA THR A 1118 84.89 18.19 28.27
C THR A 1118 83.46 18.52 28.69
N VAL A 1119 82.62 18.90 27.73
CA VAL A 1119 81.17 19.01 27.91
C VAL A 1119 80.49 17.80 27.28
N THR A 1120 79.43 17.32 27.90
CA THR A 1120 78.70 16.10 27.52
C THR A 1120 77.22 16.31 27.71
N ASP A 1121 76.40 15.87 26.75
CA ASP A 1121 74.93 15.90 26.82
C ASP A 1121 74.36 14.76 27.71
N ALA A 1122 73.04 14.57 27.75
CA ALA A 1122 72.42 13.48 28.50
C ALA A 1122 72.50 12.12 27.76
N ALA A 1123 72.78 12.09 26.46
CA ALA A 1123 72.98 10.87 25.68
C ALA A 1123 74.41 10.31 25.76
N GLY A 1124 75.38 11.13 26.15
CA GLY A 1124 76.80 10.79 26.29
C GLY A 1124 77.70 11.24 25.14
N LEU A 1125 77.22 12.03 24.16
CA LEU A 1125 78.11 12.65 23.18
C LEU A 1125 78.82 13.85 23.80
N ALA A 1126 80.06 14.12 23.36
CA ALA A 1126 80.93 15.06 24.03
C ALA A 1126 81.83 15.84 23.07
N SER A 1127 82.16 17.08 23.45
CA SER A 1127 83.23 17.86 22.82
C SER A 1127 84.16 18.47 23.87
N THR A 1128 85.32 18.95 23.40
CA THR A 1128 86.35 19.54 24.28
C THR A 1128 86.56 21.02 23.98
N GLY A 1129 86.55 21.81 25.05
CA GLY A 1129 86.86 23.24 25.02
C GLY A 1129 88.16 23.52 25.76
N THR A 1130 88.86 24.58 25.36
CA THR A 1130 90.06 25.07 26.03
C THR A 1130 89.85 26.51 26.49
N VAL A 1131 90.07 26.76 27.77
CA VAL A 1131 90.26 28.11 28.32
C VAL A 1131 91.75 28.36 28.45
N ARG A 1132 92.29 29.33 27.71
CA ARG A 1132 93.69 29.78 27.84
C ARG A 1132 93.74 30.96 28.81
N ILE A 1133 94.63 30.89 29.79
CA ILE A 1133 94.80 31.92 30.82
C ILE A 1133 96.22 32.45 30.71
N GLN A 1134 96.35 33.68 30.24
CA GLN A 1134 97.60 34.42 30.23
C GLN A 1134 97.80 35.08 31.60
N VAL A 1135 98.84 34.66 32.30
CA VAL A 1135 99.26 35.27 33.57
C VAL A 1135 100.39 36.26 33.29
N GLU A 1136 100.13 37.52 33.63
CA GLU A 1136 101.07 38.65 33.49
C GLU A 1136 101.70 39.00 34.84
N LYS A 1137 102.88 39.61 34.81
CA LYS A 1137 103.60 40.01 36.02
C LYS A 1137 102.84 41.05 36.84
N SER A 1138 102.72 40.81 38.14
CA SER A 1138 102.12 41.79 39.06
C SER A 1138 103.06 42.99 39.28
N ALA A 1139 102.51 44.20 39.27
CA ALA A 1139 103.27 45.45 39.37
C ALA A 1139 103.23 46.01 40.80
N ALA A 1140 104.40 46.28 41.37
CA ALA A 1140 104.52 46.81 42.73
C ALA A 1140 103.96 48.25 42.85
N TYR A 1141 103.33 48.53 43.98
CA TYR A 1141 102.62 49.79 44.25
C TYR A 1141 103.57 50.92 44.66
N SER A 1142 103.23 52.17 44.33
CA SER A 1142 103.90 53.37 44.83
C SER A 1142 102.86 54.44 45.19
N ILE A 1143 103.18 55.26 46.20
CA ILE A 1143 102.30 56.22 46.86
C ILE A 1143 102.83 57.63 46.54
N ASP A 1144 101.99 58.61 46.20
CA ASP A 1144 101.97 59.93 46.88
C ASP A 1144 100.97 61.01 46.38
N SER A 1145 100.52 61.81 47.36
CA SER A 1145 100.07 63.23 47.34
C SER A 1145 98.97 63.78 46.37
N GLU A 1146 97.90 64.30 47.01
CA GLU A 1146 96.99 65.42 46.60
C GLU A 1146 97.76 66.77 46.35
N PRO A 1147 97.20 67.90 45.80
CA PRO A 1147 95.86 68.46 46.13
C PRO A 1147 95.06 69.35 45.10
N ARG A 1148 93.72 69.26 45.21
CA ARG A 1148 92.65 70.31 45.35
C ARG A 1148 92.53 71.64 44.55
N LEU A 1149 91.23 72.04 44.47
CA LEU A 1149 90.54 73.34 44.17
C LEU A 1149 90.00 73.48 42.74
N GLY A 1150 88.72 73.85 42.48
CA GLY A 1150 87.51 74.11 43.29
C GLY A 1150 86.27 74.22 42.35
N ALA A 1151 85.01 74.46 42.75
CA ALA A 1151 84.44 74.83 44.06
C ALA A 1151 82.91 74.58 44.14
N LEU A 1152 82.37 74.63 45.38
CA LEU A 1152 80.99 74.98 45.79
C LEU A 1152 79.77 74.18 45.25
N GLY A 1153 79.33 73.21 46.06
CA GLY A 1153 77.96 72.67 46.15
C GLY A 1153 77.72 72.07 47.54
N CYS A 1154 76.51 72.20 48.10
CA CYS A 1154 76.14 71.74 49.46
C CYS A 1154 74.95 70.77 49.38
N GLY A 1155 74.81 69.71 50.18
CA GLY A 1155 75.69 69.13 51.20
C GLY A 1155 74.96 68.02 52.02
N ALA A 1156 75.69 67.40 52.96
CA ALA A 1156 75.21 66.35 53.90
C ALA A 1156 74.94 64.92 53.34
N ALA A 1157 74.91 63.97 54.27
CA ALA A 1157 74.82 62.49 54.11
C ALA A 1157 73.58 61.97 54.90
N PRO A 1158 73.28 60.66 55.11
CA PRO A 1158 74.03 59.44 54.75
C PRO A 1158 73.16 58.34 54.08
N GLY A 1159 73.72 57.13 53.87
CA GLY A 1159 72.92 55.93 53.57
C GLY A 1159 73.66 54.85 52.78
N SER A 1160 74.13 53.81 53.46
CA SER A 1160 74.54 52.53 52.87
C SER A 1160 73.38 51.50 52.89
N VAL A 1161 73.60 50.29 52.34
CA VAL A 1161 72.81 49.04 52.54
C VAL A 1161 71.61 48.80 51.59
N THR A 1162 71.88 48.07 50.48
CA THR A 1162 71.11 46.96 49.81
C THR A 1162 69.62 47.13 49.43
N PRO A 1163 69.01 46.17 48.68
CA PRO A 1163 69.55 45.06 47.86
C PRO A 1163 69.29 45.27 46.34
N LEU A 1164 69.94 44.63 45.35
CA LEU A 1164 70.97 43.56 45.25
C LEU A 1164 70.53 42.08 45.39
N LEU A 1165 70.76 41.32 44.29
CA LEU A 1165 70.88 39.85 44.13
C LEU A 1165 69.60 38.99 44.34
N LEU A 1166 69.29 38.07 43.42
CA LEU A 1166 69.65 36.63 43.36
C LEU A 1166 69.18 35.83 44.59
N ALA A 1167 68.39 34.77 44.46
CA ALA A 1167 68.63 33.50 43.76
C ALA A 1167 69.67 32.59 44.45
N LEU A 1168 69.19 31.42 44.88
CA LEU A 1168 69.96 30.20 45.15
C LEU A 1168 69.12 29.03 44.57
N VAL A 1169 69.69 28.06 43.84
CA VAL A 1169 70.75 27.10 44.25
C VAL A 1169 70.22 26.24 45.42
N ALA A 1170 69.46 25.18 45.15
CA ALA A 1170 69.86 23.87 44.59
C ALA A 1170 70.28 22.84 45.66
N LEU A 1171 69.94 21.57 45.35
CA LEU A 1171 70.43 20.32 45.95
C LEU A 1171 70.17 20.03 47.45
N CYS A 1172 70.14 18.73 47.73
CA CYS A 1172 70.48 18.09 49.00
C CYS A 1172 69.80 18.57 50.30
N LEU A 1173 68.71 17.88 50.70
CA LEU A 1173 68.85 16.69 51.56
C LEU A 1173 67.53 15.92 51.81
N LEU A 1174 67.71 14.59 51.96
CA LEU A 1174 66.96 13.61 52.77
C LEU A 1174 65.87 14.15 53.73
N ALA A 1175 64.68 13.54 53.90
CA ALA A 1175 64.16 12.25 53.43
C ALA A 1175 62.66 12.05 53.80
N ARG A 1176 62.05 10.93 53.36
CA ARG A 1176 60.91 10.19 54.02
C ARG A 1176 59.66 11.03 54.37
N ARG A 1177 58.46 10.78 53.80
CA ARG A 1177 57.79 9.45 53.66
C ARG A 1177 56.46 9.58 52.86
N GLN A 1178 56.09 8.53 52.14
CA GLN A 1178 54.69 8.23 51.78
C GLN A 1178 53.85 7.92 53.04
N PRO A 1179 52.57 8.34 53.09
CA PRO A 1179 51.44 7.45 52.72
C PRO A 1179 50.81 7.84 51.35
N ARG A 1180 50.20 6.98 50.52
CA ARG A 1180 49.25 5.84 50.73
C ARG A 1180 47.84 6.30 51.20
N VAL A 1181 46.69 5.71 50.80
CA VAL A 1181 46.33 4.67 49.79
C VAL A 1181 44.80 4.61 49.59
N ARG A 1182 44.34 4.18 48.39
CA ARG A 1182 43.02 3.57 48.01
C ARG A 1182 41.67 4.13 48.53
N CYS A 1183 40.74 4.17 47.57
CA CYS A 1183 39.36 3.64 47.59
C CYS A 1183 38.55 3.57 48.90
N SER A 1184 37.30 4.03 48.83
CA SER A 1184 36.13 3.14 49.05
C SER A 1184 34.88 3.63 48.31
N LYS A 1185 33.97 2.68 48.04
CA LYS A 1185 32.63 2.83 47.43
C LYS A 1185 31.59 2.84 48.57
N VAL A 1186 30.27 2.81 48.23
CA VAL A 1186 29.13 2.43 49.11
C VAL A 1186 28.63 3.52 50.12
N ILE A 1187 27.32 3.77 50.39
CA ILE A 1187 26.02 3.54 49.67
C ILE A 1187 24.81 4.17 50.44
N VAL A 1188 23.63 4.40 49.78
CA VAL A 1188 22.24 4.53 50.36
C VAL A 1188 21.94 5.76 51.29
N SER A 1189 20.74 6.32 51.51
CA SER A 1189 19.30 6.17 51.09
C SER A 1189 18.66 7.58 50.89
N ARG A 1190 17.54 7.85 50.18
CA ARG A 1190 16.17 7.25 50.06
C ARG A 1190 15.29 7.34 51.33
N PRO A 1191 13.93 7.15 51.26
CA PRO A 1191 13.01 6.94 50.11
C PRO A 1191 12.48 8.29 49.55
N SER A 1192 11.28 8.55 48.96
CA SER A 1192 10.02 7.85 48.55
C SER A 1192 9.24 8.78 47.56
N GLN A 1193 8.27 8.41 46.71
CA GLN A 1193 7.94 7.15 46.01
C GLN A 1193 7.01 7.41 44.77
N SER A 1194 5.86 6.73 44.63
CA SER A 1194 4.87 6.71 43.52
C SER A 1194 3.64 7.65 43.78
N MET A 1195 2.69 7.94 42.87
CA MET A 1195 2.03 7.07 41.86
C MET A 1195 1.30 7.84 40.72
N ARG A 1196 0.74 7.07 39.76
CA ARG A 1196 0.04 7.45 38.51
C ARG A 1196 -1.14 8.43 38.67
N ALA A 1197 -1.41 9.18 37.60
CA ALA A 1197 -2.63 8.99 36.80
C ALA A 1197 -2.19 8.76 35.35
#